data_AF-A0A421D3V6-F1
#
_entry.id   AF-A0A421D3V6-F1
#
_cell.length_a   1.000
_cell.length_b   1.000
_cell.length_c   1.000
_cell.angle_alpha   90.00
_cell.angle_beta   90.00
_cell.angle_gamma   90.00
#
_symmetry.space_group_name_H-M   'P 1'
#
loop_
_entity.id
_entity.type
_entity.pdbx_description
1 polymer ?
#
loop_
_entity_poly.entity_id
_entity_poly.type
_entity_poly.pdbx_seq_one_letter_code
_entity_poly.pdbx_strand_id
1 'polypeptide(L)'
;MSALGKLTNSIFSATNENNIQLAAINFDFTLLKFEAPKEFGPLGSALSRRRRQDAEEGQPHRTARRLGALFEDLIPDSPRLIESFGTRVSQVVQTPGISPSGSGIDGPFEPYVGADGTTLWAAATSGVASIGVYLLSCLLARAWDAKQATAIWVELIKQRKQEIEQAYAENKIVAAATLFAARQEISRDDLARWDNSARSWLRSADRAKQFEFAQLNLIQRNLALPVPANTSTYASVLSTWQQTMLGLEALLCGTPIMISNGSLLLAFSSWHLFPDLILLGNKTTHVKFRDQLFPPGGTGTINSEEASAPNLEGGLKWSLTLSHLKYYGDPVVARSNRDFTRVTFRQFKLVLLGSLCREWKASPREFEVIAQWLLDIWSILGELDSDARSRFQWLKHLVDAAQDLLHCGGLVKQTTMQLVQYGHRRAKSFLVDRSEVLIPYFGICSPGTLAALSQHNDRDCAIAYLRQLAVELRFGPEDAVICYALGASQLTDPSMVQHWEIATAVAHTVKSRKRDVDGHFLSSEQRHCRMFVKRLHGEGFSNEPINLESLMSKCIEQGENCSVITTSRPICQKKIDISIEAPNFAVFDPSAATGRNSLDECSGPWTKYVLVYGDWRLGLYVKESGETQRYTELHDRAVSAAWGLLSPAGGTQEFGKAKIDPCMLADYLSLIAVEDPPKLDDQWSWAREDSVYKRRAPGMSMSPVALIQCTAANFLPAALPHLARANAFSCIARFETGLIDLDPGDIGTALALCSEDSIFVAAVVLSDPFDPPASHDIRHILGNIGHPGLTLLVAPQEPKIRKPSDAFNVVAHAPYDFQRENNFTGTSLHLSFTDWKFPLNPGDERTIDQEVMVVESVISVLDRGRWVADLDIMCIDFKQLPRIATVCDKHERNTHDSNYDYFSIDSWDELLDVPEGVGIFRAHGNWAARLAAVSILSQQGQAHSIGVFGCQPVCFKCFEEEREEGVRFLANHESPLPSFCID
;
A
#
# COMPACT_ATOMS: atom_id res chain seq x y z
N MET A 1 -47.88 -39.67 -22.82
CA MET A 1 -46.53 -39.06 -22.83
C MET A 1 -45.81 -39.08 -24.20
N SER A 2 -46.32 -39.67 -25.29
CA SER A 2 -45.66 -39.57 -26.62
C SER A 2 -46.19 -38.46 -27.54
N ALA A 3 -47.32 -37.82 -27.20
CA ALA A 3 -47.90 -36.70 -27.96
C ALA A 3 -47.25 -35.33 -27.63
N LEU A 4 -46.74 -35.15 -26.40
CA LEU A 4 -46.02 -33.94 -25.97
C LEU A 4 -44.67 -33.78 -26.68
N GLY A 5 -43.93 -34.89 -26.89
CA GLY A 5 -42.61 -34.86 -27.52
C GLY A 5 -42.62 -34.55 -29.03
N LYS A 6 -43.74 -34.79 -29.73
CA LYS A 6 -43.88 -34.42 -31.15
C LYS A 6 -44.28 -32.95 -31.35
N LEU A 7 -44.92 -32.33 -30.36
CA LEU A 7 -45.36 -30.91 -30.38
C LEU A 7 -44.22 -29.94 -30.01
N THR A 8 -43.31 -30.35 -29.12
CA THR A 8 -42.08 -29.59 -28.82
C THR A 8 -41.18 -29.40 -30.05
N ASN A 9 -41.14 -30.38 -30.97
CA ASN A 9 -40.35 -30.24 -32.20
C ASN A 9 -40.99 -29.32 -33.25
N SER A 10 -42.31 -29.13 -33.25
CA SER A 10 -42.98 -28.15 -34.13
C SER A 10 -42.85 -26.70 -33.65
N ILE A 11 -42.58 -26.48 -32.36
CA ILE A 11 -42.35 -25.14 -31.78
C ILE A 11 -41.00 -24.57 -32.26
N PHE A 12 -40.00 -25.43 -32.47
CA PHE A 12 -38.67 -25.02 -32.95
C PHE A 12 -38.58 -24.79 -34.47
N SER A 13 -39.61 -25.10 -35.26
CA SER A 13 -39.60 -24.94 -36.73
C SER A 13 -40.66 -23.97 -37.28
N ALA A 14 -41.12 -23.01 -36.48
CA ALA A 14 -42.15 -22.06 -36.86
C ALA A 14 -41.62 -20.95 -37.80
N THR A 15 -41.27 -21.32 -39.04
CA THR A 15 -40.86 -20.39 -40.11
C THR A 15 -42.00 -20.00 -41.05
N ASN A 16 -43.23 -20.47 -40.81
CA ASN A 16 -44.36 -20.32 -41.74
C ASN A 16 -45.61 -19.74 -41.03
N GLU A 17 -46.16 -18.61 -41.53
CA GLU A 17 -47.29 -17.89 -40.93
C GLU A 17 -48.52 -18.78 -40.66
N ASN A 18 -48.79 -19.72 -41.57
CA ASN A 18 -49.92 -20.66 -41.44
C ASN A 18 -49.78 -21.61 -40.23
N ASN A 19 -48.56 -22.00 -39.86
CA ASN A 19 -48.33 -22.86 -38.69
C ASN A 19 -48.44 -22.09 -37.36
N ILE A 20 -48.10 -20.80 -37.35
CA ILE A 20 -48.24 -19.94 -36.16
C ILE A 20 -49.71 -19.63 -35.90
N GLN A 21 -50.53 -19.39 -36.94
CA GLN A 21 -51.98 -19.23 -36.78
C GLN A 21 -52.67 -20.51 -36.31
N LEU A 22 -52.26 -21.68 -36.80
CA LEU A 22 -52.76 -22.98 -36.33
C LEU A 22 -52.31 -23.32 -34.90
N ALA A 23 -51.11 -22.88 -34.48
CA ALA A 23 -50.63 -23.03 -33.10
C ALA A 23 -51.31 -22.04 -32.13
N ALA A 24 -51.60 -20.81 -32.56
CA ALA A 24 -52.32 -19.81 -31.78
C ALA A 24 -53.76 -20.25 -31.41
N ILE A 25 -54.38 -21.08 -32.24
CA ILE A 25 -55.73 -21.61 -32.00
C ILE A 25 -55.71 -22.78 -31.00
N ASN A 26 -54.58 -23.48 -30.83
CA ASN A 26 -54.49 -24.73 -30.05
C ASN A 26 -53.59 -24.68 -28.80
N PHE A 27 -52.79 -23.62 -28.59
CA PHE A 27 -51.90 -23.51 -27.42
C PHE A 27 -52.13 -22.23 -26.62
N ASP A 28 -52.91 -22.33 -25.54
CA ASP A 28 -53.06 -21.26 -24.55
C ASP A 28 -51.96 -21.36 -23.48
N PHE A 29 -50.83 -20.70 -23.71
CA PHE A 29 -49.70 -20.66 -22.78
C PHE A 29 -50.03 -19.97 -21.44
N THR A 30 -51.21 -19.35 -21.32
CA THR A 30 -51.70 -18.78 -20.07
C THR A 30 -52.18 -19.83 -19.08
N LEU A 31 -52.25 -21.11 -19.48
CA LEU A 31 -52.53 -22.24 -18.59
C LEU A 31 -51.27 -22.84 -17.92
N LEU A 32 -50.09 -22.32 -18.27
CA LEU A 32 -48.79 -22.83 -17.82
C LEU A 32 -48.43 -22.18 -16.48
N LYS A 33 -48.57 -22.96 -15.40
CA LYS A 33 -48.25 -22.54 -14.02
C LYS A 33 -46.79 -22.76 -13.69
N PHE A 34 -46.19 -21.81 -13.00
CA PHE A 34 -44.83 -21.90 -12.46
C PHE A 34 -44.89 -22.04 -10.94
N GLU A 35 -43.89 -22.72 -10.38
CA GLU A 35 -43.71 -22.73 -8.94
C GLU A 35 -43.26 -21.33 -8.48
N ALA A 36 -43.98 -20.76 -7.51
CA ALA A 36 -43.63 -19.45 -6.96
C ALA A 36 -42.30 -19.52 -6.21
N PRO A 37 -41.42 -18.50 -6.31
CA PRO A 37 -40.19 -18.46 -5.52
C PRO A 37 -40.49 -18.55 -4.03
N LYS A 38 -39.62 -19.25 -3.28
CA LYS A 38 -39.81 -19.57 -1.86
C LYS A 38 -40.06 -18.33 -1.00
N GLU A 39 -39.47 -17.21 -1.38
CA GLU A 39 -39.55 -15.91 -0.70
C GLU A 39 -40.98 -15.35 -0.70
N PHE A 40 -41.83 -15.74 -1.66
CA PHE A 40 -43.24 -15.31 -1.73
C PHE A 40 -44.20 -16.29 -1.03
N GLY A 41 -43.75 -17.45 -0.56
CA GLY A 41 -44.60 -18.49 0.03
C GLY A 41 -45.56 -17.99 1.12
N PRO A 42 -45.10 -17.20 2.11
CA PRO A 42 -45.98 -16.60 3.13
C PRO A 42 -47.13 -15.75 2.59
N LEU A 43 -46.95 -15.06 1.46
CA LEU A 43 -48.05 -14.31 0.81
C LEU A 43 -49.16 -15.26 0.36
N GLY A 44 -48.81 -16.36 -0.32
CA GLY A 44 -49.79 -17.35 -0.79
C GLY A 44 -50.59 -18.00 0.33
N SER A 45 -50.01 -18.13 1.52
CA SER A 45 -50.70 -18.63 2.72
C SER A 45 -51.60 -17.59 3.39
N ALA A 46 -51.30 -16.31 3.27
CA ALA A 46 -52.05 -15.23 3.90
C ALA A 46 -53.24 -14.75 3.06
N LEU A 47 -53.23 -15.00 1.75
CA LEU A 47 -54.35 -14.67 0.88
C LEU A 47 -55.58 -15.50 1.22
N SER A 48 -56.76 -14.88 1.14
CA SER A 48 -58.03 -15.60 1.25
C SER A 48 -58.14 -16.67 0.18
N ARG A 49 -58.89 -17.75 0.45
CA ARG A 49 -59.10 -18.85 -0.49
C ARG A 49 -59.56 -18.36 -1.87
N ARG A 50 -60.44 -17.35 -1.90
CA ARG A 50 -60.93 -16.74 -3.14
C ARG A 50 -59.84 -15.97 -3.87
N ARG A 51 -59.11 -15.07 -3.19
CA ARG A 51 -58.03 -14.28 -3.81
C ARG A 51 -56.92 -15.15 -4.34
N ARG A 52 -56.60 -16.24 -3.65
CA ARG A 52 -55.61 -17.22 -4.09
C ARG A 52 -56.07 -17.96 -5.34
N GLN A 53 -57.30 -18.46 -5.35
CA GLN A 53 -57.87 -19.13 -6.54
C GLN A 53 -57.93 -18.16 -7.74
N ASP A 54 -58.37 -16.93 -7.53
CA ASP A 54 -58.42 -15.89 -8.58
C ASP A 54 -57.01 -15.58 -9.12
N ALA A 55 -55.98 -15.60 -8.26
CA ALA A 55 -54.59 -15.37 -8.65
C ALA A 55 -53.94 -16.56 -9.37
N GLU A 56 -54.32 -17.80 -9.05
CA GLU A 56 -53.72 -19.02 -9.62
C GLU A 56 -54.45 -19.52 -10.88
N GLU A 57 -55.73 -19.21 -11.03
CA GLU A 57 -56.59 -19.78 -12.09
C GLU A 57 -57.47 -18.74 -12.79
N GLY A 58 -57.61 -17.56 -12.18
CA GLY A 58 -58.49 -16.51 -12.68
C GLY A 58 -57.85 -15.59 -13.71
N GLN A 59 -58.57 -14.50 -13.99
CA GLN A 59 -58.12 -13.47 -14.93
C GLN A 59 -56.76 -12.83 -14.54
N PRO A 60 -56.45 -12.55 -13.26
CA PRO A 60 -55.13 -12.06 -12.86
C PRO A 60 -53.96 -12.94 -13.33
N HIS A 61 -54.11 -14.27 -13.28
CA HIS A 61 -53.09 -15.21 -13.77
C HIS A 61 -52.83 -15.02 -15.27
N ARG A 62 -53.91 -14.98 -16.07
CA ARG A 62 -53.81 -14.79 -17.52
C ARG A 62 -53.17 -13.45 -17.88
N THR A 63 -53.55 -12.38 -17.17
CA THR A 63 -52.95 -11.06 -17.34
C THR A 63 -51.46 -11.07 -17.00
N ALA A 64 -51.06 -11.70 -15.88
CA ALA A 64 -49.66 -11.84 -15.50
C ALA A 64 -48.84 -12.58 -16.56
N ARG A 65 -49.31 -13.73 -17.05
CA ARG A 65 -48.64 -14.51 -18.10
C ARG A 65 -48.48 -13.73 -19.40
N ARG A 66 -49.53 -13.03 -19.83
CA ARG A 66 -49.50 -12.21 -21.06
C ARG A 66 -48.53 -11.04 -20.94
N LEU A 67 -48.57 -10.32 -19.83
CA LEU A 67 -47.67 -9.19 -19.57
C LEU A 67 -46.22 -9.65 -19.42
N GLY A 68 -45.97 -10.72 -18.65
CA GLY A 68 -44.64 -11.30 -18.48
C GLY A 68 -44.01 -11.69 -19.81
N ALA A 69 -44.74 -12.42 -20.66
CA ALA A 69 -44.24 -12.81 -21.98
C ALA A 69 -44.07 -11.61 -22.95
N LEU A 70 -44.87 -10.56 -22.83
CA LEU A 70 -44.78 -9.37 -23.71
C LEU A 70 -43.52 -8.53 -23.44
N PHE A 71 -43.08 -8.48 -22.18
CA PHE A 71 -41.98 -7.64 -21.72
C PHE A 71 -40.71 -8.41 -21.32
N GLU A 72 -40.70 -9.75 -21.46
CA GLU A 72 -39.60 -10.63 -21.02
C GLU A 72 -38.21 -10.14 -21.46
N ASP A 73 -38.07 -9.77 -22.74
CA ASP A 73 -36.79 -9.32 -23.32
C ASP A 73 -36.28 -7.96 -22.80
N LEU A 74 -37.12 -7.20 -22.07
CA LEU A 74 -36.77 -5.87 -21.55
C LEU A 74 -36.38 -5.89 -20.07
N ILE A 75 -36.54 -7.02 -19.37
CA ILE A 75 -36.27 -7.14 -17.95
C ILE A 75 -34.77 -7.38 -17.74
N PRO A 76 -34.07 -6.50 -17.01
CA PRO A 76 -32.66 -6.71 -16.68
C PRO A 76 -32.47 -7.93 -15.77
N ASP A 77 -31.31 -8.57 -15.83
CA ASP A 77 -30.96 -9.65 -14.91
C ASP A 77 -30.78 -9.09 -13.49
N SER A 78 -31.74 -9.37 -12.60
CA SER A 78 -31.81 -8.78 -11.25
C SER A 78 -32.26 -9.81 -10.19
N PRO A 79 -31.50 -10.91 -10.00
CA PRO A 79 -31.91 -12.01 -9.11
C PRO A 79 -31.97 -11.59 -7.63
N ARG A 80 -31.03 -10.76 -7.13
CA ARG A 80 -31.02 -10.34 -5.72
C ARG A 80 -32.17 -9.42 -5.39
N LEU A 81 -32.55 -8.55 -6.31
CA LEU A 81 -33.72 -7.69 -6.21
C LEU A 81 -35.00 -8.52 -6.08
N ILE A 82 -35.16 -9.55 -6.91
CA ILE A 82 -36.36 -10.40 -6.87
C ILE A 82 -36.43 -11.20 -5.56
N GLU A 83 -35.30 -11.76 -5.10
CA GLU A 83 -35.18 -12.45 -3.81
C GLU A 83 -35.52 -11.51 -2.63
N SER A 84 -34.92 -10.32 -2.62
CA SER A 84 -35.09 -9.33 -1.54
C SER A 84 -36.50 -8.74 -1.53
N PHE A 85 -37.07 -8.47 -2.70
CA PHE A 85 -38.45 -8.03 -2.84
C PHE A 85 -39.43 -9.09 -2.33
N GLY A 86 -39.25 -10.37 -2.70
CA GLY A 86 -40.06 -11.46 -2.16
C GLY A 86 -39.95 -11.58 -0.64
N THR A 87 -38.73 -11.47 -0.12
CA THR A 87 -38.48 -11.50 1.33
C THR A 87 -39.20 -10.33 2.03
N ARG A 88 -39.14 -9.13 1.46
CA ARG A 88 -39.87 -7.96 1.97
C ARG A 88 -41.38 -8.18 1.93
N VAL A 89 -41.92 -8.73 0.84
CA VAL A 89 -43.35 -9.06 0.69
C VAL A 89 -43.80 -9.97 1.82
N SER A 90 -43.02 -11.01 2.13
CA SER A 90 -43.29 -11.90 3.25
C SER A 90 -43.29 -11.19 4.60
N GLN A 91 -42.32 -10.32 4.85
CA GLN A 91 -42.26 -9.53 6.08
C GLN A 91 -43.46 -8.57 6.22
N VAL A 92 -43.89 -7.93 5.14
CA VAL A 92 -45.07 -7.04 5.11
C VAL A 92 -46.33 -7.81 5.50
N VAL A 93 -46.56 -8.98 4.92
CA VAL A 93 -47.74 -9.81 5.19
C VAL A 93 -47.74 -10.36 6.61
N GLN A 94 -46.57 -10.73 7.12
CA GLN A 94 -46.40 -11.24 8.48
C GLN A 94 -46.48 -10.13 9.55
N THR A 95 -46.49 -8.86 9.16
CA THR A 95 -46.62 -7.75 10.10
C THR A 95 -48.01 -7.77 10.75
N PRO A 96 -48.10 -7.78 12.10
CA PRO A 96 -49.39 -7.85 12.80
C PRO A 96 -50.35 -6.73 12.38
N GLY A 97 -51.59 -7.10 12.04
CA GLY A 97 -52.65 -6.15 11.67
C GLY A 97 -52.67 -5.70 10.21
N ILE A 98 -51.69 -6.09 9.38
CA ILE A 98 -51.64 -5.72 7.95
C ILE A 98 -52.50 -6.65 7.09
N SER A 99 -52.42 -7.96 7.34
CA SER A 99 -53.22 -8.97 6.61
C SER A 99 -54.02 -9.86 7.58
N PRO A 100 -55.03 -9.31 8.28
CA PRO A 100 -55.91 -10.12 9.12
C PRO A 100 -56.67 -11.16 8.29
N SER A 101 -56.90 -12.33 8.88
CA SER A 101 -57.81 -13.32 8.32
C SER A 101 -59.26 -12.86 8.49
N GLY A 102 -60.07 -13.01 7.43
CA GLY A 102 -61.51 -12.77 7.52
C GLY A 102 -62.16 -13.68 8.56
N SER A 103 -63.21 -13.16 9.19
CA SER A 103 -64.01 -13.84 10.20
C SER A 103 -65.49 -13.74 9.87
N GLY A 104 -66.34 -14.54 10.53
CA GLY A 104 -67.79 -14.45 10.36
C GLY A 104 -68.41 -13.08 10.72
N ILE A 105 -67.67 -12.22 11.43
CA ILE A 105 -68.08 -10.84 11.75
C ILE A 105 -68.01 -9.94 10.51
N ASP A 106 -67.16 -10.28 9.54
CA ASP A 106 -66.96 -9.51 8.30
C ASP A 106 -68.06 -9.79 7.25
N GLY A 107 -68.96 -10.72 7.55
CA GLY A 107 -70.14 -11.03 6.75
C GLY A 107 -69.80 -11.35 5.29
N PRO A 108 -70.54 -10.82 4.29
CA PRO A 108 -70.31 -11.14 2.88
C PRO A 108 -68.95 -10.65 2.34
N PHE A 109 -68.21 -9.86 3.12
CA PHE A 109 -66.89 -9.33 2.74
C PHE A 109 -65.72 -10.14 3.30
N GLU A 110 -65.98 -11.17 4.12
CA GLU A 110 -64.96 -12.09 4.66
C GLU A 110 -63.91 -12.52 3.62
N PRO A 111 -64.26 -12.88 2.36
CA PRO A 111 -63.27 -13.30 1.36
C PRO A 111 -62.33 -12.18 0.86
N TYR A 112 -62.60 -10.93 1.20
CA TYR A 112 -61.84 -9.74 0.75
C TYR A 112 -61.08 -9.06 1.89
N VAL A 113 -61.18 -9.57 3.12
CA VAL A 113 -60.44 -9.07 4.28
C VAL A 113 -58.95 -9.41 4.15
N GLY A 114 -58.09 -8.51 4.60
CA GLY A 114 -56.63 -8.65 4.54
C GLY A 114 -55.98 -7.94 3.34
N ALA A 115 -54.65 -8.03 3.26
CA ALA A 115 -53.88 -7.39 2.20
C ALA A 115 -54.26 -7.97 0.83
N ASP A 116 -54.44 -7.09 -0.16
CA ASP A 116 -54.66 -7.51 -1.55
C ASP A 116 -53.32 -7.67 -2.25
N GLY A 117 -52.87 -8.92 -2.34
CA GLY A 117 -51.72 -9.34 -3.13
C GLY A 117 -52.11 -10.26 -4.27
N THR A 118 -53.35 -10.21 -4.77
CA THR A 118 -53.85 -11.15 -5.80
C THR A 118 -53.01 -11.10 -7.07
N THR A 119 -52.70 -9.90 -7.57
CA THR A 119 -51.89 -9.72 -8.79
C THR A 119 -50.41 -10.00 -8.55
N LEU A 120 -49.90 -9.74 -7.35
CA LEU A 120 -48.55 -10.11 -6.93
C LEU A 120 -48.37 -11.63 -6.89
N TRP A 121 -49.32 -12.36 -6.30
CA TRP A 121 -49.30 -13.82 -6.27
C TRP A 121 -49.50 -14.41 -7.67
N ALA A 122 -50.34 -13.79 -8.49
CA ALA A 122 -50.47 -14.16 -9.90
C ALA A 122 -49.15 -13.98 -10.66
N ALA A 123 -48.42 -12.90 -10.42
CA ALA A 123 -47.08 -12.70 -10.99
C ALA A 123 -46.09 -13.77 -10.50
N ALA A 124 -46.03 -14.02 -9.19
CA ALA A 124 -45.12 -15.02 -8.61
C ALA A 124 -45.35 -16.44 -9.15
N THR A 125 -46.60 -16.81 -9.43
CA THR A 125 -46.98 -18.12 -10.02
C THR A 125 -46.95 -18.15 -11.55
N SER A 126 -46.56 -17.05 -12.19
CA SER A 126 -46.48 -16.88 -13.65
C SER A 126 -45.06 -16.80 -14.21
N GLY A 127 -44.05 -16.79 -13.34
CA GLY A 127 -42.62 -16.78 -13.68
C GLY A 127 -41.91 -15.46 -13.34
N VAL A 128 -40.57 -15.49 -13.32
CA VAL A 128 -39.70 -14.37 -12.92
C VAL A 128 -39.96 -13.10 -13.75
N ALA A 129 -40.18 -13.25 -15.06
CA ALA A 129 -40.54 -12.12 -15.93
C ALA A 129 -41.83 -11.41 -15.49
N SER A 130 -42.82 -12.16 -15.01
CA SER A 130 -44.08 -11.58 -14.51
C SER A 130 -43.86 -10.78 -13.22
N ILE A 131 -42.92 -11.19 -12.36
CA ILE A 131 -42.50 -10.43 -11.17
C ILE A 131 -41.83 -9.13 -11.58
N GLY A 132 -40.92 -9.16 -12.56
CA GLY A 132 -40.31 -7.95 -13.12
C GLY A 132 -41.35 -6.94 -13.61
N VAL A 133 -42.37 -7.40 -14.33
CA VAL A 133 -43.48 -6.52 -14.78
C VAL A 133 -44.36 -6.05 -13.61
N TYR A 134 -44.49 -6.83 -12.54
CA TYR A 134 -45.15 -6.38 -11.32
C TYR A 134 -44.39 -5.23 -10.64
N LEU A 135 -43.07 -5.23 -10.66
CA LEU A 135 -42.25 -4.11 -10.16
C LEU A 135 -42.51 -2.82 -10.96
N LEU A 136 -42.65 -2.91 -12.29
CA LEU A 136 -43.11 -1.80 -13.14
C LEU A 136 -44.51 -1.32 -12.72
N SER A 137 -45.41 -2.25 -12.41
CA SER A 137 -46.76 -1.92 -11.95
C SER A 137 -46.72 -1.11 -10.65
N CYS A 138 -45.80 -1.43 -9.73
CA CYS A 138 -45.59 -0.68 -8.50
C CYS A 138 -45.01 0.73 -8.73
N LEU A 139 -44.14 0.90 -9.74
CA LEU A 139 -43.65 2.23 -10.16
C LEU A 139 -44.80 3.08 -10.69
N LEU A 140 -45.59 2.55 -11.63
CA LEU A 140 -46.73 3.25 -12.24
C LEU A 140 -47.80 3.61 -11.20
N ALA A 141 -48.10 2.67 -10.30
CA ALA A 141 -49.06 2.86 -9.22
C ALA A 141 -48.65 3.96 -8.22
N ARG A 142 -47.35 4.19 -8.04
CA ARG A 142 -46.81 5.22 -7.15
C ARG A 142 -46.73 6.58 -7.84
N ALA A 143 -46.36 6.62 -9.12
CA ALA A 143 -46.11 7.85 -9.85
C ALA A 143 -47.36 8.53 -10.42
N TRP A 144 -48.42 7.78 -10.79
CA TRP A 144 -49.63 8.34 -11.40
C TRP A 144 -50.92 7.90 -10.70
N ASP A 145 -52.01 8.64 -10.92
CA ASP A 145 -53.35 8.19 -10.50
C ASP A 145 -53.82 6.97 -11.30
N ALA A 146 -54.86 6.27 -10.81
CA ALA A 146 -55.32 5.01 -11.41
C ALA A 146 -55.77 5.14 -12.87
N LYS A 147 -56.42 6.25 -13.26
CA LYS A 147 -56.89 6.44 -14.64
C LYS A 147 -55.71 6.71 -15.57
N GLN A 148 -54.75 7.52 -15.12
CA GLN A 148 -53.53 7.83 -15.85
C GLN A 148 -52.64 6.60 -16.01
N ALA A 149 -52.36 5.85 -14.93
CA ALA A 149 -51.56 4.63 -15.00
C ALA A 149 -52.17 3.58 -15.93
N THR A 150 -53.50 3.42 -15.91
CA THR A 150 -54.20 2.53 -16.86
C THR A 150 -54.02 3.01 -18.31
N ALA A 151 -54.05 4.32 -18.56
CA ALA A 151 -53.81 4.88 -19.89
C ALA A 151 -52.36 4.65 -20.35
N ILE A 152 -51.39 4.84 -19.46
CA ILE A 152 -49.97 4.56 -19.72
C ILE A 152 -49.78 3.07 -20.01
N TRP A 153 -50.39 2.16 -19.25
CA TRP A 153 -50.36 0.72 -19.55
C TRP A 153 -50.86 0.38 -20.96
N VAL A 154 -51.98 0.99 -21.37
CA VAL A 154 -52.51 0.81 -22.73
C VAL A 154 -51.53 1.32 -23.79
N GLU A 155 -50.86 2.44 -23.53
CA GLU A 155 -49.80 2.98 -24.41
C GLU A 155 -48.59 2.04 -24.46
N LEU A 156 -48.08 1.58 -23.32
CA LEU A 156 -46.93 0.67 -23.22
C LEU A 156 -47.15 -0.62 -23.99
N ILE A 157 -48.31 -1.23 -23.82
CA ILE A 157 -48.68 -2.48 -24.52
C ILE A 157 -48.81 -2.23 -26.01
N LYS A 158 -49.45 -1.12 -26.41
CA LYS A 158 -49.62 -0.77 -27.83
C LYS A 158 -48.26 -0.59 -28.52
N GLN A 159 -47.36 0.19 -27.93
CA GLN A 159 -46.04 0.43 -28.51
C GLN A 159 -45.18 -0.84 -28.51
N ARG A 160 -45.16 -1.60 -27.41
CA ARG A 160 -44.39 -2.85 -27.35
C ARG A 160 -44.85 -3.89 -28.37
N LYS A 161 -46.16 -4.00 -28.61
CA LYS A 161 -46.71 -4.84 -29.68
C LYS A 161 -46.24 -4.41 -31.06
N GLN A 162 -46.19 -3.11 -31.32
CA GLN A 162 -45.70 -2.57 -32.60
C GLN A 162 -44.22 -2.89 -32.81
N GLU A 163 -43.38 -2.76 -31.77
CA GLU A 163 -41.96 -3.13 -31.84
C GLU A 163 -41.74 -4.61 -32.15
N ILE A 164 -42.52 -5.49 -31.51
CA ILE A 164 -42.43 -6.94 -31.71
C ILE A 164 -42.84 -7.33 -33.14
N GLU A 165 -43.97 -6.80 -33.64
CA GLU A 165 -44.42 -7.08 -35.00
C GLU A 165 -43.46 -6.50 -36.05
N GLN A 166 -42.86 -5.33 -35.79
CA GLN A 166 -41.82 -4.77 -36.65
C GLN A 166 -40.54 -5.62 -36.64
N ALA A 167 -40.06 -6.05 -35.47
CA ALA A 167 -38.88 -6.92 -35.35
C ALA A 167 -39.10 -8.25 -36.08
N TYR A 168 -40.31 -8.81 -36.01
CA TYR A 168 -40.69 -10.00 -36.77
C TYR A 168 -40.68 -9.75 -38.29
N ALA A 169 -41.26 -8.62 -38.75
CA ALA A 169 -41.24 -8.23 -40.16
C ALA A 169 -39.82 -8.01 -40.69
N GLU A 170 -38.89 -7.57 -39.84
CA GLU A 170 -37.45 -7.40 -40.13
C GLU A 170 -36.65 -8.72 -40.04
N ASN A 171 -37.29 -9.88 -39.89
CA ASN A 171 -36.67 -11.20 -39.72
C ASN A 171 -35.71 -11.32 -38.52
N LYS A 172 -35.90 -10.52 -37.46
CA LYS A 172 -35.16 -10.71 -36.20
C LYS A 172 -35.69 -11.94 -35.46
N ILE A 173 -34.81 -12.62 -34.72
CA ILE A 173 -35.21 -13.76 -33.88
C ILE A 173 -36.03 -13.21 -32.70
N VAL A 174 -37.31 -13.57 -32.65
CA VAL A 174 -38.22 -13.23 -31.54
C VAL A 174 -38.72 -14.52 -30.91
N ALA A 175 -38.73 -14.59 -29.58
CA ALA A 175 -39.25 -15.75 -28.87
C ALA A 175 -40.73 -15.98 -29.22
N ALA A 176 -41.10 -17.25 -29.42
CA ALA A 176 -42.47 -17.61 -29.81
C ALA A 176 -43.51 -17.10 -28.80
N ALA A 177 -43.22 -17.20 -27.49
CA ALA A 177 -44.09 -16.70 -26.43
C ALA A 177 -44.37 -15.19 -26.54
N THR A 178 -43.34 -14.39 -26.86
CA THR A 178 -43.43 -12.94 -27.06
C THR A 178 -44.29 -12.59 -28.28
N LEU A 179 -44.10 -13.29 -29.40
CA LEU A 179 -44.93 -13.13 -30.61
C LEU A 179 -46.40 -13.50 -30.34
N PHE A 180 -46.64 -14.61 -29.63
CA PHE A 180 -48.01 -15.00 -29.27
C PHE A 180 -48.66 -13.99 -28.32
N ALA A 181 -47.92 -13.49 -27.32
CA ALA A 181 -48.41 -12.48 -26.39
C ALA A 181 -48.77 -11.16 -27.11
N ALA A 182 -47.98 -10.76 -28.13
CA ALA A 182 -48.25 -9.55 -28.90
C ALA A 182 -49.59 -9.60 -29.65
N ARG A 183 -49.99 -10.80 -30.13
CA ARG A 183 -51.25 -11.03 -30.86
C ARG A 183 -52.47 -11.22 -29.96
N GLN A 184 -52.30 -11.43 -28.66
CA GLN A 184 -53.41 -11.58 -27.71
C GLN A 184 -53.90 -10.23 -27.19
N GLU A 185 -55.22 -10.03 -27.12
CA GLU A 185 -55.78 -8.81 -26.52
C GLU A 185 -55.69 -8.83 -24.99
N ILE A 186 -55.28 -7.69 -24.42
CA ILE A 186 -55.33 -7.41 -22.99
C ILE A 186 -56.29 -6.24 -22.83
N SER A 187 -57.43 -6.47 -22.17
CA SER A 187 -58.47 -5.44 -22.10
C SER A 187 -58.06 -4.31 -21.15
N ARG A 188 -58.62 -3.12 -21.37
CA ARG A 188 -58.42 -1.98 -20.46
C ARG A 188 -58.91 -2.29 -19.04
N ASP A 189 -59.97 -3.08 -18.92
CA ASP A 189 -60.51 -3.50 -17.62
C ASP A 189 -59.55 -4.45 -16.88
N ASP A 190 -58.89 -5.36 -17.60
CA ASP A 190 -57.87 -6.24 -17.02
C ASP A 190 -56.69 -5.45 -16.47
N LEU A 191 -56.24 -4.43 -17.19
CA LEU A 191 -55.15 -3.53 -16.76
C LEU A 191 -55.57 -2.68 -15.56
N ALA A 192 -56.81 -2.21 -15.53
CA ALA A 192 -57.35 -1.47 -14.39
C ALA A 192 -57.41 -2.34 -13.13
N ARG A 193 -57.83 -3.62 -13.25
CA ARG A 193 -57.81 -4.57 -12.14
C ARG A 193 -56.38 -4.90 -11.68
N TRP A 194 -55.46 -5.03 -12.64
CA TRP A 194 -54.05 -5.28 -12.39
C TRP A 194 -53.42 -4.15 -11.53
N ASP A 195 -53.55 -2.91 -12.00
CA ASP A 195 -53.06 -1.70 -11.31
C ASP A 195 -53.74 -1.47 -9.96
N ASN A 196 -55.06 -1.72 -9.86
CA ASN A 196 -55.80 -1.52 -8.61
C ASN A 196 -55.32 -2.46 -7.48
N SER A 197 -55.05 -3.74 -7.79
CA SER A 197 -54.50 -4.69 -6.81
C SER A 197 -53.07 -4.29 -6.43
N ALA A 198 -52.23 -3.83 -7.36
CA ALA A 198 -50.91 -3.29 -7.05
C ALA A 198 -50.96 -2.06 -6.12
N ARG A 199 -51.89 -1.12 -6.35
CA ARG A 199 -52.10 0.03 -5.44
C ARG A 199 -52.56 -0.41 -4.05
N SER A 200 -53.46 -1.38 -3.98
CA SER A 200 -53.96 -1.92 -2.72
C SER A 200 -52.84 -2.61 -1.93
N TRP A 201 -51.96 -3.33 -2.63
CA TRP A 201 -50.73 -3.88 -2.08
C TRP A 201 -49.80 -2.79 -1.51
N LEU A 202 -49.49 -1.75 -2.30
CA LEU A 202 -48.62 -0.64 -1.86
C LEU A 202 -49.15 0.02 -0.59
N ARG A 203 -50.47 0.20 -0.44
CA ARG A 203 -51.07 0.76 0.79
C ARG A 203 -50.91 -0.13 2.01
N SER A 204 -50.83 -1.45 1.82
CA SER A 204 -50.56 -2.40 2.91
C SER A 204 -49.09 -2.35 3.30
N ALA A 205 -48.19 -2.30 2.31
CA ALA A 205 -46.76 -2.17 2.51
C ALA A 205 -46.36 -0.82 3.15
N ASP A 206 -46.98 0.29 2.75
CA ASP A 206 -46.78 1.62 3.35
C ASP A 206 -47.13 1.62 4.85
N ARG A 207 -48.20 0.91 5.23
CA ARG A 207 -48.60 0.76 6.64
C ARG A 207 -47.64 -0.13 7.42
N ALA A 208 -47.14 -1.21 6.81
CA ALA A 208 -46.16 -2.09 7.44
C ALA A 208 -44.79 -1.41 7.64
N LYS A 209 -44.43 -0.48 6.75
CA LYS A 209 -43.14 0.24 6.71
C LYS A 209 -43.29 1.75 6.87
N GLN A 210 -44.18 2.15 7.78
CA GLN A 210 -44.58 3.54 7.94
C GLN A 210 -43.40 4.47 8.29
N PHE A 211 -42.46 4.01 9.13
CA PHE A 211 -41.31 4.82 9.53
C PHE A 211 -40.39 5.10 8.33
N GLU A 212 -39.92 4.05 7.67
CA GLU A 212 -38.99 4.15 6.54
C GLU A 212 -39.65 4.93 5.38
N PHE A 213 -40.93 4.66 5.12
CA PHE A 213 -41.69 5.38 4.09
C PHE A 213 -41.87 6.86 4.43
N ALA A 214 -42.19 7.22 5.68
CA ALA A 214 -42.33 8.62 6.09
C ALA A 214 -40.99 9.37 6.00
N GLN A 215 -39.89 8.73 6.42
CA GLN A 215 -38.55 9.30 6.34
C GLN A 215 -38.11 9.52 4.89
N LEU A 216 -38.33 8.56 3.99
CA LEU A 216 -38.01 8.72 2.57
C LEU A 216 -38.83 9.84 1.92
N ASN A 217 -40.11 9.97 2.27
CA ASN A 217 -40.96 11.07 1.76
C ASN A 217 -40.46 12.45 2.21
N LEU A 218 -39.93 12.58 3.43
CA LEU A 218 -39.30 13.84 3.88
C LEU A 218 -38.07 14.18 3.03
N ILE A 219 -37.26 13.17 2.70
CA ILE A 219 -36.07 13.32 1.86
C ILE A 219 -36.46 13.77 0.45
N GLN A 220 -37.41 13.08 -0.19
CA GLN A 220 -37.91 13.43 -1.53
C GLN A 220 -38.47 14.86 -1.59
N ARG A 221 -39.22 15.29 -0.56
CA ARG A 221 -39.78 16.65 -0.49
C ARG A 221 -38.70 17.74 -0.34
N ASN A 222 -37.60 17.42 0.35
CA ASN A 222 -36.53 18.39 0.61
C ASN A 222 -35.53 18.50 -0.56
N LEU A 223 -35.32 17.44 -1.35
CA LEU A 223 -34.28 17.40 -2.39
C LEU A 223 -34.77 17.80 -3.79
N ALA A 224 -36.09 17.74 -4.06
CA ALA A 224 -36.68 18.10 -5.35
C ALA A 224 -35.98 17.53 -6.61
N LEU A 225 -35.52 16.27 -6.55
CA LEU A 225 -34.85 15.60 -7.68
C LEU A 225 -35.86 15.30 -8.81
N PRO A 226 -35.63 15.74 -10.06
CA PRO A 226 -36.50 15.41 -11.17
C PRO A 226 -36.36 13.92 -11.55
N VAL A 227 -37.45 13.34 -12.06
CA VAL A 227 -37.41 12.05 -12.77
C VAL A 227 -37.15 12.35 -14.24
N PRO A 228 -36.17 11.70 -14.90
CA PRO A 228 -35.80 12.00 -16.28
C PRO A 228 -36.98 11.86 -17.26
N ALA A 229 -37.21 12.89 -18.08
CA ALA A 229 -38.18 12.86 -19.15
C ALA A 229 -37.46 12.62 -20.50
N ASN A 230 -37.83 11.54 -21.18
CA ASN A 230 -37.32 11.21 -22.52
C ASN A 230 -38.26 11.74 -23.62
N THR A 231 -37.92 11.46 -24.89
CA THR A 231 -38.69 11.85 -26.08
C THR A 231 -40.13 11.35 -26.10
N SER A 232 -40.46 10.28 -25.36
CA SER A 232 -41.81 9.77 -25.19
C SER A 232 -42.05 9.20 -23.79
N THR A 233 -43.32 9.13 -23.38
CA THR A 233 -43.75 8.48 -22.12
C THR A 233 -43.26 7.03 -22.04
N TYR A 234 -43.35 6.31 -23.16
CA TYR A 234 -42.86 4.93 -23.29
C TYR A 234 -41.37 4.81 -22.98
N ALA A 235 -40.54 5.62 -23.64
CA ALA A 235 -39.09 5.59 -23.45
C ALA A 235 -38.68 6.04 -22.03
N SER A 236 -39.39 7.00 -21.45
CA SER A 236 -39.14 7.47 -20.07
C SER A 236 -39.46 6.39 -19.04
N VAL A 237 -40.61 5.72 -19.18
CA VAL A 237 -41.02 4.66 -18.25
C VAL A 237 -40.11 3.43 -18.34
N LEU A 238 -39.76 2.98 -19.55
CA LEU A 238 -38.89 1.81 -19.74
C LEU A 238 -37.49 2.05 -19.20
N SER A 239 -36.85 3.17 -19.56
CA SER A 239 -35.51 3.49 -19.05
C SER A 239 -35.49 3.64 -17.53
N THR A 240 -36.49 4.32 -16.95
CA THR A 240 -36.62 4.45 -15.50
C THR A 240 -36.79 3.09 -14.82
N TRP A 241 -37.62 2.21 -15.38
CA TRP A 241 -37.82 0.87 -14.85
C TRP A 241 -36.54 0.02 -14.89
N GLN A 242 -35.83 0.03 -16.02
CA GLN A 242 -34.58 -0.74 -16.17
C GLN A 242 -33.47 -0.21 -15.26
N GLN A 243 -33.26 1.12 -15.24
CA GLN A 243 -32.23 1.74 -14.40
C GLN A 243 -32.49 1.51 -12.91
N THR A 244 -33.74 1.58 -12.48
CA THR A 244 -34.08 1.35 -11.06
C THR A 244 -33.91 -0.09 -10.65
N MET A 245 -34.21 -1.06 -11.55
CA MET A 245 -33.95 -2.47 -11.28
C MET A 245 -32.45 -2.74 -11.13
N LEU A 246 -31.63 -2.27 -12.08
CA LEU A 246 -30.18 -2.44 -12.04
C LEU A 246 -29.53 -1.72 -10.84
N GLY A 247 -30.01 -0.53 -10.47
CA GLY A 247 -29.45 0.22 -9.34
C GLY A 247 -29.76 -0.42 -7.99
N LEU A 248 -30.95 -0.96 -7.80
CA LEU A 248 -31.29 -1.70 -6.59
C LEU A 248 -30.60 -3.06 -6.53
N GLU A 249 -30.43 -3.75 -7.66
CA GLU A 249 -29.61 -4.97 -7.74
C GLU A 249 -28.17 -4.69 -7.26
N ALA A 250 -27.54 -3.62 -7.77
CA ALA A 250 -26.18 -3.26 -7.39
C ALA A 250 -26.05 -2.86 -5.90
N LEU A 251 -27.02 -2.11 -5.34
CA LEU A 251 -27.02 -1.81 -3.90
C LEU A 251 -27.20 -3.07 -3.04
N LEU A 252 -28.05 -4.01 -3.45
CA LEU A 252 -28.23 -5.29 -2.75
C LEU A 252 -27.00 -6.20 -2.84
N CYS A 253 -26.19 -6.05 -3.90
CA CYS A 253 -24.88 -6.70 -4.02
C CYS A 253 -23.77 -6.02 -3.19
N GLY A 254 -24.06 -4.90 -2.52
CA GLY A 254 -23.10 -4.16 -1.71
C GLY A 254 -22.25 -3.16 -2.48
N THR A 255 -22.63 -2.84 -3.71
CA THR A 255 -21.98 -1.82 -4.51
C THR A 255 -22.55 -0.44 -4.15
N PRO A 256 -21.73 0.53 -3.72
CA PRO A 256 -22.20 1.88 -3.45
C PRO A 256 -22.47 2.64 -4.76
N ILE A 257 -23.56 3.40 -4.80
CA ILE A 257 -24.05 4.07 -6.03
C ILE A 257 -24.32 5.54 -5.78
N MET A 258 -24.00 6.38 -6.77
CA MET A 258 -24.41 7.78 -6.84
C MET A 258 -25.82 7.89 -7.44
N ILE A 259 -26.73 8.53 -6.70
CA ILE A 259 -28.11 8.77 -7.10
C ILE A 259 -28.19 10.19 -7.65
N SER A 260 -28.23 10.30 -8.98
CA SER A 260 -28.25 11.59 -9.70
C SER A 260 -29.66 12.11 -9.99
N ASN A 261 -30.70 11.29 -9.86
CA ASN A 261 -32.09 11.67 -10.17
C ASN A 261 -33.12 11.00 -9.24
N GLY A 262 -34.39 11.38 -9.37
CA GLY A 262 -35.49 10.91 -8.51
C GLY A 262 -35.93 9.46 -8.76
N SER A 263 -35.43 8.77 -9.80
CA SER A 263 -35.91 7.45 -10.21
C SER A 263 -35.67 6.37 -9.15
N LEU A 264 -34.48 6.30 -8.57
CA LEU A 264 -34.17 5.31 -7.52
C LEU A 264 -34.96 5.57 -6.23
N LEU A 265 -35.19 6.84 -5.89
CA LEU A 265 -36.03 7.18 -4.74
C LEU A 265 -37.49 6.74 -4.95
N LEU A 266 -38.01 6.88 -6.18
CA LEU A 266 -39.32 6.34 -6.54
C LEU A 266 -39.35 4.82 -6.33
N ALA A 267 -38.33 4.11 -6.82
CA ALA A 267 -38.23 2.67 -6.68
C ALA A 267 -38.12 2.20 -5.21
N PHE A 268 -37.33 2.86 -4.36
CA PHE A 268 -37.27 2.57 -2.92
C PHE A 268 -38.67 2.62 -2.29
N SER A 269 -39.46 3.63 -2.64
CA SER A 269 -40.83 3.80 -2.15
C SER A 269 -41.84 2.82 -2.77
N SER A 270 -41.60 2.37 -4.00
CA SER A 270 -42.48 1.44 -4.74
C SER A 270 -42.24 -0.02 -4.37
N TRP A 271 -41.01 -0.39 -4.01
CA TRP A 271 -40.66 -1.79 -3.71
C TRP A 271 -40.39 -2.03 -2.22
N HIS A 272 -40.45 -0.96 -1.41
CA HIS A 272 -40.25 -0.98 0.05
C HIS A 272 -38.90 -1.56 0.47
N LEU A 273 -37.86 -1.23 -0.30
CA LEU A 273 -36.46 -1.54 -0.03
C LEU A 273 -35.74 -0.22 0.25
N PHE A 274 -35.17 -0.09 1.45
CA PHE A 274 -34.67 1.20 1.96
C PHE A 274 -33.18 1.12 2.29
N PRO A 275 -32.29 1.36 1.30
CA PRO A 275 -30.86 1.43 1.56
C PRO A 275 -30.51 2.65 2.42
N ASP A 276 -29.43 2.57 3.19
CA ASP A 276 -28.88 3.73 3.90
C ASP A 276 -28.38 4.77 2.88
N LEU A 277 -28.55 6.07 3.20
CA LEU A 277 -28.25 7.18 2.28
C LEU A 277 -27.27 8.19 2.88
N ILE A 278 -26.40 8.74 2.03
CA ILE A 278 -25.53 9.88 2.32
C ILE A 278 -26.03 11.07 1.48
N LEU A 279 -26.53 12.12 2.14
CA LEU A 279 -26.98 13.34 1.47
C LEU A 279 -25.88 14.40 1.50
N LEU A 280 -25.45 14.83 0.31
CA LEU A 280 -24.48 15.91 0.12
C LEU A 280 -25.24 17.23 -0.09
N GLY A 281 -25.08 18.16 0.86
CA GLY A 281 -25.66 19.51 0.83
C GLY A 281 -24.85 20.45 1.73
N ASN A 282 -25.44 21.55 2.24
CA ASN A 282 -24.76 22.48 3.16
C ASN A 282 -24.08 21.79 4.36
N LYS A 283 -24.70 20.71 4.84
CA LYS A 283 -24.12 19.78 5.81
C LYS A 283 -24.32 18.37 5.27
N THR A 284 -23.26 17.58 5.25
CA THR A 284 -23.36 16.15 4.93
C THR A 284 -24.18 15.45 6.01
N THR A 285 -25.29 14.82 5.62
CA THR A 285 -26.17 14.10 6.55
C THR A 285 -26.31 12.64 6.17
N HIS A 286 -26.12 11.77 7.17
CA HIS A 286 -26.31 10.33 7.03
C HIS A 286 -27.72 9.92 7.46
N VAL A 287 -28.45 9.29 6.55
CA VAL A 287 -29.79 8.78 6.80
C VAL A 287 -29.70 7.27 6.93
N LYS A 288 -29.87 6.77 8.15
CA LYS A 288 -29.85 5.32 8.44
C LYS A 288 -31.28 4.78 8.49
N PHE A 289 -31.66 3.97 7.50
CA PHE A 289 -32.88 3.18 7.50
C PHE A 289 -32.68 1.83 8.20
N ARG A 290 -31.44 1.30 8.22
CA ARG A 290 -31.06 0.03 8.87
C ARG A 290 -31.85 -1.17 8.36
N ASP A 291 -32.11 -1.19 7.06
CA ASP A 291 -32.77 -2.29 6.40
C ASP A 291 -31.82 -3.51 6.30
N GLN A 292 -32.16 -4.61 6.97
CA GLN A 292 -31.32 -5.81 7.06
C GLN A 292 -31.14 -6.55 5.73
N LEU A 293 -31.93 -6.18 4.70
CA LEU A 293 -31.80 -6.74 3.36
C LEU A 293 -30.58 -6.18 2.61
N PHE A 294 -30.04 -5.03 3.03
CA PHE A 294 -28.87 -4.44 2.41
C PHE A 294 -27.59 -4.80 3.20
N PRO A 295 -26.52 -5.22 2.51
CA PRO A 295 -25.20 -5.33 3.15
C PRO A 295 -24.65 -3.92 3.49
N PRO A 296 -23.71 -3.81 4.45
CA PRO A 296 -23.16 -2.52 4.88
C PRO A 296 -22.60 -1.63 3.76
N GLY A 297 -22.05 -2.22 2.69
CA GLY A 297 -21.51 -1.51 1.53
C GLY A 297 -22.57 -0.95 0.55
N GLY A 298 -23.83 -1.42 0.65
CA GLY A 298 -24.94 -1.05 -0.23
C GLY A 298 -25.54 0.33 0.10
N THR A 299 -24.71 1.37 0.10
CA THR A 299 -25.09 2.74 0.48
C THR A 299 -25.27 3.64 -0.75
N GLY A 300 -26.36 4.40 -0.79
CA GLY A 300 -26.64 5.37 -1.85
C GLY A 300 -26.16 6.79 -1.50
N THR A 301 -25.41 7.44 -2.39
CA THR A 301 -24.96 8.83 -2.20
C THR A 301 -25.78 9.76 -3.09
N ILE A 302 -26.44 10.78 -2.51
CA ILE A 302 -27.29 11.72 -3.24
C ILE A 302 -26.63 13.10 -3.26
N ASN A 303 -26.52 13.66 -4.46
CA ASN A 303 -26.04 15.02 -4.67
C ASN A 303 -27.21 15.93 -5.07
N SER A 304 -27.52 16.94 -4.24
CA SER A 304 -28.72 17.78 -4.43
C SER A 304 -28.64 18.74 -5.63
N GLU A 305 -27.45 19.10 -6.11
CA GLU A 305 -27.30 20.17 -7.12
C GLU A 305 -26.90 19.70 -8.52
N GLU A 306 -26.28 18.52 -8.67
CA GLU A 306 -26.07 17.87 -9.99
C GLU A 306 -27.37 17.47 -10.69
N ALA A 307 -28.47 17.39 -9.94
CA ALA A 307 -29.82 17.12 -10.44
C ALA A 307 -30.34 18.19 -11.43
N SER A 308 -29.65 19.33 -11.52
CA SER A 308 -30.05 20.50 -12.32
C SER A 308 -29.41 20.55 -13.71
N ALA A 309 -28.47 19.66 -14.04
CA ALA A 309 -27.81 19.64 -15.35
C ALA A 309 -28.61 18.75 -16.34
N PRO A 310 -29.28 19.30 -17.36
CA PRO A 310 -30.24 18.57 -18.20
C PRO A 310 -29.60 17.58 -19.20
N ASN A 311 -28.27 17.42 -19.22
CA ASN A 311 -27.53 16.73 -20.29
C ASN A 311 -26.65 15.55 -19.84
N LEU A 312 -26.77 15.04 -18.61
CA LEU A 312 -26.07 13.81 -18.25
C LEU A 312 -26.89 12.59 -18.64
N GLU A 313 -26.42 11.86 -19.65
CA GLU A 313 -26.86 10.50 -19.98
C GLU A 313 -26.95 9.69 -18.67
N GLY A 314 -28.19 9.29 -18.33
CA GLY A 314 -28.52 8.67 -17.06
C GLY A 314 -27.88 7.30 -16.91
N GLY A 315 -26.66 7.27 -16.38
CA GLY A 315 -25.99 6.05 -15.95
C GLY A 315 -26.08 5.88 -14.44
N LEU A 316 -26.18 4.63 -13.99
CA LEU A 316 -25.83 4.25 -12.61
C LEU A 316 -24.34 4.47 -12.44
N LYS A 317 -23.94 5.46 -11.64
CA LYS A 317 -22.52 5.74 -11.39
C LYS A 317 -22.10 5.11 -10.07
N TRP A 318 -20.99 4.39 -10.09
CA TRP A 318 -20.32 3.99 -8.85
C TRP A 318 -19.77 5.22 -8.16
N SER A 319 -19.88 5.29 -6.83
CA SER A 319 -19.26 6.38 -6.06
C SER A 319 -18.88 5.95 -4.66
N LEU A 320 -17.72 6.39 -4.21
CA LEU A 320 -17.27 6.23 -2.84
C LEU A 320 -16.75 7.56 -2.29
N THR A 321 -17.36 8.02 -1.19
CA THR A 321 -16.96 9.26 -0.52
C THR A 321 -15.83 8.97 0.47
N LEU A 322 -14.59 9.31 0.10
CA LEU A 322 -13.38 8.96 0.88
C LEU A 322 -13.38 9.58 2.28
N SER A 323 -13.94 10.78 2.44
CA SER A 323 -14.10 11.42 3.76
C SER A 323 -15.05 10.67 4.72
N HIS A 324 -15.78 9.68 4.22
CA HIS A 324 -16.83 8.95 4.94
C HIS A 324 -16.58 7.42 4.95
N LEU A 325 -15.34 6.98 4.71
CA LEU A 325 -14.93 5.57 4.67
C LEU A 325 -15.44 4.72 5.86
N LYS A 326 -15.43 5.27 7.08
CA LYS A 326 -15.91 4.59 8.30
C LYS A 326 -17.39 4.20 8.27
N TYR A 327 -18.17 4.69 7.31
CA TYR A 327 -19.60 4.45 7.21
C TYR A 327 -19.99 3.37 6.19
N TYR A 328 -19.06 2.89 5.38
CA TYR A 328 -19.30 1.80 4.41
C TYR A 328 -19.20 0.39 5.05
N GLY A 329 -19.00 0.32 6.38
CA GLY A 329 -19.09 -0.89 7.20
C GLY A 329 -17.76 -1.45 7.68
N ASP A 330 -17.82 -2.28 8.72
CA ASP A 330 -16.72 -3.14 9.17
C ASP A 330 -16.51 -4.31 8.18
N PRO A 331 -15.30 -4.91 8.14
CA PRO A 331 -14.99 -6.09 7.31
C PRO A 331 -16.14 -7.10 7.24
N VAL A 332 -16.72 -7.33 6.05
CA VAL A 332 -17.56 -8.51 5.84
C VAL A 332 -16.59 -9.68 5.61
N VAL A 333 -16.41 -10.51 6.64
CA VAL A 333 -15.56 -11.70 6.55
C VAL A 333 -16.16 -12.65 5.50
N ALA A 334 -15.65 -12.56 4.27
CA ALA A 334 -15.89 -13.55 3.24
C ALA A 334 -15.15 -14.83 3.65
N ARG A 335 -15.89 -15.79 4.22
CA ARG A 335 -15.32 -17.09 4.54
C ARG A 335 -15.15 -17.88 3.25
N SER A 336 -13.92 -17.99 2.77
CA SER A 336 -13.60 -18.98 1.73
C SER A 336 -13.77 -20.38 2.33
N ASN A 337 -14.40 -21.28 1.58
CA ASN A 337 -14.37 -22.70 1.90
C ASN A 337 -12.96 -23.23 1.58
N ARG A 338 -12.14 -23.35 2.63
CA ARG A 338 -10.82 -24.02 2.69
C ARG A 338 -9.64 -23.23 2.10
N ASP A 339 -9.20 -22.20 2.84
CA ASP A 339 -7.88 -21.57 2.65
C ASP A 339 -6.75 -22.51 3.09
N PHE A 340 -5.99 -23.01 2.10
CA PHE A 340 -4.60 -23.43 2.30
C PHE A 340 -3.62 -22.52 1.54
N THR A 341 -4.07 -21.38 0.99
CA THR A 341 -3.26 -20.54 0.08
C THR A 341 -2.59 -19.34 0.76
N ARG A 342 -3.18 -18.76 1.80
CA ARG A 342 -2.61 -17.57 2.48
C ARG A 342 -1.85 -17.96 3.75
N VAL A 343 -0.62 -17.48 3.88
CA VAL A 343 0.21 -17.62 5.09
C VAL A 343 0.14 -16.33 5.91
N THR A 344 0.06 -16.45 7.24
CA THR A 344 0.16 -15.27 8.13
C THR A 344 1.55 -14.63 8.01
N PHE A 345 1.70 -13.34 8.32
CA PHE A 345 3.02 -12.68 8.30
C PHE A 345 4.06 -13.41 9.18
N ARG A 346 3.64 -13.95 10.33
CA ARG A 346 4.49 -14.79 11.19
C ARG A 346 4.96 -16.06 10.47
N GLN A 347 4.07 -16.73 9.74
CA GLN A 347 4.40 -17.89 8.91
C GLN A 347 5.27 -17.51 7.70
N PHE A 348 5.07 -16.32 7.13
CA PHE A 348 5.89 -15.79 6.05
C PHE A 348 7.35 -15.57 6.48
N LYS A 349 7.60 -15.10 7.72
CA LYS A 349 8.98 -15.03 8.27
C LYS A 349 9.71 -16.38 8.26
N LEU A 350 8.98 -17.50 8.45
CA LEU A 350 9.56 -18.85 8.34
C LEU A 350 9.92 -19.20 6.89
N VAL A 351 9.11 -18.76 5.92
CA VAL A 351 9.41 -18.91 4.49
C VAL A 351 10.64 -18.06 4.11
N LEU A 352 10.76 -16.84 4.63
CA LEU A 352 11.93 -15.97 4.49
C LEU A 352 13.21 -16.63 5.02
N LEU A 353 13.16 -17.20 6.23
CA LEU A 353 14.27 -17.95 6.80
C LEU A 353 14.67 -19.14 5.89
N GLY A 354 13.69 -19.83 5.32
CA GLY A 354 13.93 -20.90 4.35
C GLY A 354 14.61 -20.42 3.06
N SER A 355 14.20 -19.26 2.54
CA SER A 355 14.82 -18.59 1.40
C SER A 355 16.28 -18.23 1.69
N LEU A 356 16.57 -17.63 2.86
CA LEU A 356 17.93 -17.31 3.29
C LEU A 356 18.82 -18.55 3.38
N CYS A 357 18.32 -19.62 3.99
CA CYS A 357 19.04 -20.90 4.07
C CYS A 357 19.35 -21.48 2.68
N ARG A 358 18.50 -21.22 1.68
CA ARG A 358 18.74 -21.66 0.30
C ARG A 358 19.88 -20.88 -0.35
N GLU A 359 19.90 -19.56 -0.16
CA GLU A 359 20.98 -18.70 -0.67
C GLU A 359 22.33 -19.07 -0.06
N TRP A 360 22.36 -19.39 1.23
CA TRP A 360 23.55 -19.90 1.90
C TRP A 360 23.92 -21.35 1.55
N LYS A 361 23.18 -21.97 0.61
CA LYS A 361 23.35 -23.37 0.18
C LYS A 361 23.28 -24.37 1.35
N ALA A 362 22.59 -24.00 2.43
CA ALA A 362 22.45 -24.82 3.61
C ALA A 362 21.50 -26.01 3.35
N SER A 363 21.84 -27.15 3.94
CA SER A 363 21.00 -28.34 3.92
C SER A 363 19.88 -28.23 4.98
N PRO A 364 18.76 -28.96 4.82
CA PRO A 364 17.68 -28.96 5.82
C PRO A 364 18.09 -29.41 7.22
N ARG A 365 19.24 -30.08 7.36
CA ARG A 365 19.81 -30.49 8.65
C ARG A 365 20.44 -29.32 9.41
N GLU A 366 20.80 -28.26 8.71
CA GLU A 366 21.48 -27.09 9.25
C GLU A 366 20.50 -25.96 9.62
N PHE A 367 19.20 -26.10 9.35
CA PHE A 367 18.21 -25.06 9.64
C PHE A 367 18.15 -24.71 11.14
N GLU A 368 18.20 -25.71 12.02
CA GLU A 368 18.21 -25.47 13.47
C GLU A 368 19.53 -24.81 13.92
N VAL A 369 20.67 -25.16 13.29
CA VAL A 369 21.98 -24.54 13.57
C VAL A 369 22.00 -23.08 13.15
N ILE A 370 21.45 -22.77 11.96
CA ILE A 370 21.33 -21.40 11.46
C ILE A 370 20.39 -20.57 12.33
N ALA A 371 19.26 -21.15 12.74
CA ALA A 371 18.33 -20.49 13.65
C ALA A 371 19.00 -20.16 15.00
N GLN A 372 19.80 -21.08 15.54
CA GLN A 372 20.52 -20.84 16.78
C GLN A 372 21.55 -19.71 16.60
N TRP A 373 22.29 -19.72 15.50
CA TRP A 373 23.26 -18.66 15.20
C TRP A 373 22.61 -17.27 15.07
N LEU A 374 21.42 -17.16 14.45
CA LEU A 374 20.66 -15.90 14.39
C LEU A 374 20.27 -15.41 15.79
N LEU A 375 19.88 -16.31 16.69
CA LEU A 375 19.59 -15.97 18.09
C LEU A 375 20.84 -15.51 18.84
N ASP A 376 21.99 -16.16 18.61
CA ASP A 376 23.24 -15.81 19.27
C ASP A 376 23.71 -14.40 18.87
N ILE A 377 23.64 -14.05 17.57
CA ILE A 377 23.89 -12.67 17.10
C ILE A 377 22.95 -11.68 17.76
N TRP A 378 21.65 -11.99 17.81
CA TRP A 378 20.65 -11.09 18.39
C TRP A 378 20.83 -10.89 19.90
N SER A 379 21.38 -11.90 20.59
CA SER A 379 21.75 -11.82 22.01
C SER A 379 22.91 -10.87 22.24
N ILE A 380 23.98 -10.96 21.42
CA ILE A 380 25.15 -10.05 21.51
C ILE A 380 24.71 -8.60 21.26
N LEU A 381 23.88 -8.36 20.24
CA LEU A 381 23.30 -7.04 19.98
C LEU A 381 22.35 -6.55 21.09
N GLY A 382 21.90 -7.44 21.96
CA GLY A 382 21.08 -7.10 23.13
C GLY A 382 21.84 -6.37 24.23
N GLU A 383 23.17 -6.37 24.20
CA GLU A 383 24.03 -5.63 25.15
C GLU A 383 24.13 -4.13 24.81
N LEU A 384 23.62 -3.71 23.66
CA LEU A 384 23.62 -2.32 23.19
C LEU A 384 22.38 -1.54 23.67
N ASP A 385 22.50 -0.21 23.68
CA ASP A 385 21.38 0.69 23.93
C ASP A 385 20.22 0.47 22.92
N SER A 386 18.99 0.71 23.37
CA SER A 386 17.76 0.50 22.59
C SER A 386 17.79 1.19 21.21
N ASP A 387 18.28 2.43 21.15
CA ASP A 387 18.38 3.20 19.90
C ASP A 387 19.37 2.57 18.94
N ALA A 388 20.53 2.10 19.41
CA ALA A 388 21.53 1.45 18.58
C ALA A 388 21.03 0.12 18.01
N ARG A 389 20.29 -0.66 18.81
CA ARG A 389 19.68 -1.94 18.41
C ARG A 389 18.51 -1.76 17.43
N SER A 390 17.80 -0.64 17.52
CA SER A 390 16.65 -0.35 16.66
C SER A 390 16.98 -0.40 15.15
N ARG A 391 18.23 -0.09 14.78
CA ARG A 391 18.77 -0.12 13.41
C ARG A 391 18.72 -1.51 12.75
N PHE A 392 18.61 -2.58 13.53
CA PHE A 392 18.63 -3.96 13.02
C PHE A 392 17.25 -4.64 13.02
N GLN A 393 16.16 -3.88 12.81
CA GLN A 393 14.81 -4.47 12.74
C GLN A 393 14.66 -5.54 11.66
N TRP A 394 15.38 -5.41 10.53
CA TRP A 394 15.36 -6.41 9.46
C TRP A 394 15.81 -7.79 9.99
N LEU A 395 16.84 -7.84 10.84
CA LEU A 395 17.37 -9.06 11.43
C LEU A 395 16.39 -9.64 12.44
N LYS A 396 15.66 -8.79 13.17
CA LYS A 396 14.64 -9.21 14.13
C LYS A 396 13.59 -10.13 13.50
N HIS A 397 13.19 -9.89 12.24
CA HIS A 397 12.22 -10.76 11.56
C HIS A 397 12.74 -12.18 11.34
N LEU A 398 14.03 -12.32 11.01
CA LEU A 398 14.70 -13.62 10.88
C LEU A 398 14.88 -14.30 12.25
N VAL A 399 15.17 -13.51 13.28
CA VAL A 399 15.30 -13.96 14.67
C VAL A 399 13.97 -14.47 15.23
N ASP A 400 12.87 -13.75 14.98
CA ASP A 400 11.52 -14.20 15.37
C ASP A 400 11.19 -15.56 14.73
N ALA A 401 11.52 -15.73 13.44
CA ALA A 401 11.35 -17.00 12.74
C ALA A 401 12.25 -18.12 13.29
N ALA A 402 13.50 -17.79 13.63
CA ALA A 402 14.44 -18.71 14.25
C ALA A 402 13.95 -19.18 15.64
N GLN A 403 13.44 -18.25 16.44
CA GLN A 403 12.83 -18.52 17.73
C GLN A 403 11.64 -19.47 17.58
N ASP A 404 10.74 -19.19 16.63
CA ASP A 404 9.58 -20.01 16.32
C ASP A 404 9.98 -21.42 15.85
N LEU A 405 11.02 -21.55 15.03
CA LEU A 405 11.54 -22.84 14.57
C LEU A 405 12.10 -23.69 15.72
N LEU A 406 12.84 -23.08 16.65
CA LEU A 406 13.53 -23.80 17.73
C LEU A 406 12.64 -24.13 18.93
N HIS A 407 11.69 -23.27 19.27
CA HIS A 407 10.91 -23.37 20.50
C HIS A 407 9.49 -23.96 20.30
N CYS A 408 9.14 -24.37 19.08
CA CYS A 408 7.86 -25.02 18.80
C CYS A 408 7.87 -26.53 19.10
N GLY A 409 6.74 -27.06 19.60
CA GLY A 409 6.55 -28.48 19.89
C GLY A 409 5.39 -29.11 19.10
N GLY A 410 5.39 -30.44 18.98
CA GLY A 410 4.27 -31.21 18.42
C GLY A 410 3.92 -30.88 16.96
N LEU A 411 2.63 -30.71 16.66
CA LEU A 411 2.12 -30.44 15.32
C LEU A 411 2.63 -29.09 14.75
N VAL A 412 2.84 -28.10 15.61
CA VAL A 412 3.35 -26.76 15.23
C VAL A 412 4.77 -26.86 14.68
N LYS A 413 5.61 -27.77 15.22
CA LYS A 413 6.96 -28.01 14.69
C LYS A 413 6.95 -28.58 13.27
N GLN A 414 5.99 -29.46 12.97
CA GLN A 414 5.84 -30.00 11.61
C GLN A 414 5.43 -28.91 10.62
N THR A 415 4.43 -28.09 10.95
CA THR A 415 3.99 -26.99 10.08
C THR A 415 5.09 -25.94 9.90
N THR A 416 5.80 -25.60 10.96
CA THR A 416 6.92 -24.63 10.94
C THR A 416 8.05 -25.12 10.04
N MET A 417 8.47 -26.38 10.20
CA MET A 417 9.48 -27.01 9.36
C MET A 417 9.03 -27.09 7.88
N GLN A 418 7.76 -27.37 7.62
CA GLN A 418 7.21 -27.40 6.25
C GLN A 418 7.31 -26.03 5.57
N LEU A 419 7.06 -24.93 6.31
CA LEU A 419 7.17 -23.56 5.77
C LEU A 419 8.61 -23.17 5.45
N VAL A 420 9.57 -23.49 6.34
CA VAL A 420 11.00 -23.26 6.07
C VAL A 420 11.46 -24.09 4.85
N GLN A 421 11.07 -25.36 4.77
CA GLN A 421 11.36 -26.21 3.62
C GLN A 421 10.66 -25.74 2.33
N TYR A 422 9.50 -25.11 2.45
CA TYR A 422 8.81 -24.50 1.33
C TYR A 422 9.61 -23.33 0.78
N GLY A 423 10.00 -22.38 1.65
CA GLY A 423 10.88 -21.25 1.30
C GLY A 423 12.17 -21.71 0.65
N HIS A 424 12.83 -22.71 1.24
CA HIS A 424 14.08 -23.27 0.71
C HIS A 424 13.96 -23.86 -0.70
N ARG A 425 12.83 -24.50 -1.01
CA ARG A 425 12.61 -25.17 -2.31
C ARG A 425 12.08 -24.22 -3.39
N ARG A 426 11.25 -23.25 -3.00
CA ARG A 426 10.41 -22.47 -3.94
C ARG A 426 10.73 -20.97 -3.96
N ALA A 427 11.25 -20.38 -2.88
CA ALA A 427 11.52 -18.94 -2.78
C ALA A 427 13.01 -18.61 -3.10
N LYS A 428 13.50 -19.05 -4.26
CA LYS A 428 14.92 -18.99 -4.66
C LYS A 428 15.41 -17.62 -5.15
N SER A 429 14.50 -16.69 -5.38
CA SER A 429 14.80 -15.33 -5.87
C SER A 429 13.96 -14.32 -5.10
N PHE A 430 13.70 -14.62 -3.83
CA PHE A 430 12.83 -13.80 -2.98
C PHE A 430 13.62 -12.70 -2.27
N LEU A 431 14.85 -13.00 -1.83
CA LEU A 431 15.71 -12.05 -1.11
C LEU A 431 16.74 -11.36 -2.01
N VAL A 432 17.13 -12.00 -3.10
CA VAL A 432 18.25 -11.61 -3.96
C VAL A 432 17.89 -11.94 -5.41
N ASP A 433 18.23 -11.06 -6.35
CA ASP A 433 18.02 -11.32 -7.78
C ASP A 433 18.96 -12.43 -8.27
N ARG A 434 18.60 -13.14 -9.35
CA ARG A 434 19.33 -14.32 -9.85
C ARG A 434 20.78 -14.04 -10.25
N SER A 435 21.16 -12.78 -10.43
CA SER A 435 22.52 -12.34 -10.76
C SER A 435 23.41 -12.10 -9.54
N GLU A 436 22.83 -11.97 -8.34
CA GLU A 436 23.54 -11.64 -7.10
C GLU A 436 23.72 -12.89 -6.21
N VAL A 437 24.78 -12.95 -5.41
CA VAL A 437 25.06 -14.07 -4.51
C VAL A 437 25.22 -13.54 -3.09
N LEU A 438 24.37 -14.00 -2.17
CA LEU A 438 24.52 -13.64 -0.76
C LEU A 438 25.62 -14.47 -0.09
N ILE A 439 26.60 -13.79 0.50
CA ILE A 439 27.68 -14.43 1.26
C ILE A 439 27.08 -15.17 2.47
N PRO A 440 27.34 -16.49 2.64
CA PRO A 440 26.93 -17.24 3.82
C PRO A 440 27.27 -16.55 5.14
N TYR A 441 26.29 -16.51 6.05
CA TYR A 441 26.44 -15.90 7.39
C TYR A 441 26.91 -14.44 7.36
N PHE A 442 26.63 -13.73 6.27
CA PHE A 442 27.09 -12.37 6.01
C PHE A 442 28.62 -12.19 6.09
N GLY A 443 29.41 -13.27 5.95
CA GLY A 443 30.87 -13.22 6.09
C GLY A 443 31.40 -13.17 7.53
N ILE A 444 30.51 -13.22 8.54
CA ILE A 444 30.87 -13.12 9.96
C ILE A 444 31.65 -14.35 10.43
N CYS A 445 31.27 -15.53 9.95
CA CYS A 445 31.84 -16.80 10.38
C CYS A 445 33.23 -17.09 9.80
N SER A 446 33.88 -16.14 9.12
CA SER A 446 35.26 -16.32 8.66
C SER A 446 36.24 -16.21 9.86
N PRO A 447 37.35 -16.96 9.90
CA PRO A 447 38.31 -16.88 11.00
C PRO A 447 38.86 -15.47 11.18
N GLY A 448 39.15 -14.78 10.07
CA GLY A 448 39.63 -13.40 10.07
C GLY A 448 38.60 -12.44 10.67
N THR A 449 37.34 -12.53 10.22
CA THR A 449 36.25 -11.68 10.75
C THR A 449 36.00 -11.95 12.22
N LEU A 450 36.00 -13.21 12.68
CA LEU A 450 35.81 -13.55 14.10
C LEU A 450 36.94 -13.02 14.99
N ALA A 451 38.20 -13.15 14.54
CA ALA A 451 39.36 -12.61 15.27
C ALA A 451 39.29 -11.08 15.39
N ALA A 452 38.82 -10.42 14.33
CA ALA A 452 38.65 -8.98 14.24
C ALA A 452 37.52 -8.48 15.16
N LEU A 453 36.34 -9.12 15.08
CA LEU A 453 35.17 -8.79 15.91
C LEU A 453 35.36 -9.06 17.40
N SER A 454 36.38 -9.84 17.78
CA SER A 454 36.73 -10.10 19.18
C SER A 454 37.57 -8.98 19.81
N GLN A 455 37.91 -7.93 19.06
CA GLN A 455 38.68 -6.78 19.53
C GLN A 455 37.77 -5.62 19.97
N HIS A 456 38.32 -4.67 20.72
CA HIS A 456 37.56 -3.56 21.31
C HIS A 456 37.79 -2.20 20.62
N ASN A 457 38.66 -2.14 19.61
CA ASN A 457 38.86 -0.95 18.79
C ASN A 457 39.22 -1.32 17.35
N ASP A 458 38.95 -0.39 16.43
CA ASP A 458 39.18 -0.52 15.00
C ASP A 458 40.61 -0.97 14.67
N ARG A 459 41.60 -0.29 15.22
CA ARG A 459 43.01 -0.56 14.97
C ARG A 459 43.41 -2.02 15.30
N ASP A 460 43.01 -2.51 16.46
CA ASP A 460 43.31 -3.88 16.89
C ASP A 460 42.49 -4.91 16.10
N CYS A 461 41.26 -4.57 15.72
CA CYS A 461 40.41 -5.35 14.82
C CYS A 461 41.10 -5.60 13.46
N ALA A 462 41.63 -4.54 12.84
CA ALA A 462 42.43 -4.61 11.62
C ALA A 462 43.67 -5.52 11.73
N ILE A 463 44.45 -5.33 12.80
CA ILE A 463 45.68 -6.09 13.02
C ILE A 463 45.34 -7.57 13.24
N ALA A 464 44.29 -7.87 14.02
CA ALA A 464 43.85 -9.24 14.26
C ALA A 464 43.39 -9.94 12.97
N TYR A 465 42.66 -9.23 12.10
CA TYR A 465 42.25 -9.74 10.78
C TYR A 465 43.48 -10.10 9.92
N LEU A 466 44.45 -9.18 9.78
CA LEU A 466 45.62 -9.41 8.95
C LEU A 466 46.58 -10.47 9.52
N ARG A 467 46.65 -10.62 10.86
CA ARG A 467 47.38 -11.73 11.49
C ARG A 467 46.76 -13.08 11.11
N GLN A 468 45.43 -13.16 11.15
CA GLN A 468 44.73 -14.39 10.76
C GLN A 468 44.91 -14.70 9.27
N LEU A 469 44.87 -13.68 8.41
CA LEU A 469 45.18 -13.81 6.98
C LEU A 469 46.62 -14.30 6.75
N ALA A 470 47.59 -13.79 7.51
CA ALA A 470 48.99 -14.24 7.43
C ALA A 470 49.16 -15.72 7.84
N VAL A 471 48.38 -16.19 8.82
CA VAL A 471 48.33 -17.61 9.21
C VAL A 471 47.77 -18.47 8.08
N GLU A 472 46.69 -18.03 7.43
CA GLU A 472 46.08 -18.73 6.29
C GLU A 472 47.01 -18.80 5.07
N LEU A 473 47.77 -17.73 4.84
CA LEU A 473 48.80 -17.67 3.79
C LEU A 473 50.05 -18.50 4.12
N ARG A 474 50.15 -19.03 5.35
CA ARG A 474 51.25 -19.83 5.89
C ARG A 474 52.59 -19.08 5.92
N PHE A 475 52.57 -17.81 6.29
CA PHE A 475 53.79 -17.05 6.51
C PHE A 475 54.52 -17.52 7.77
N GLY A 476 55.84 -17.49 7.73
CA GLY A 476 56.71 -17.63 8.89
C GLY A 476 56.88 -16.31 9.65
N PRO A 477 57.46 -16.34 10.87
CA PRO A 477 57.62 -15.14 11.71
C PRO A 477 58.41 -13.99 11.07
N GLU A 478 59.32 -14.28 10.13
CA GLU A 478 60.15 -13.24 9.48
C GLU A 478 59.65 -12.85 8.08
N ASP A 479 58.60 -13.49 7.59
CA ASP A 479 58.18 -13.38 6.19
C ASP A 479 57.30 -12.13 5.95
N ALA A 480 56.53 -11.70 6.94
CA ALA A 480 55.56 -10.63 6.78
C ALA A 480 55.40 -9.73 8.02
N VAL A 481 55.06 -8.48 7.76
CA VAL A 481 54.74 -7.44 8.76
C VAL A 481 53.43 -6.76 8.41
N ILE A 482 52.73 -6.26 9.43
CA ILE A 482 51.53 -5.45 9.29
C ILE A 482 51.92 -4.01 9.58
N CYS A 483 51.53 -3.08 8.72
CA CYS A 483 51.79 -1.66 8.92
C CYS A 483 50.49 -0.88 8.98
N TYR A 484 50.42 0.02 9.96
CA TYR A 484 49.29 0.89 10.22
C TYR A 484 49.77 2.33 10.38
N ALA A 485 49.23 3.24 9.56
CA ALA A 485 49.55 4.66 9.57
C ALA A 485 48.64 5.39 10.59
N LEU A 486 49.20 5.76 11.74
CA LEU A 486 48.44 6.34 12.85
C LEU A 486 48.01 7.79 12.50
N GLY A 487 46.71 8.06 12.60
CA GLY A 487 46.12 9.38 12.29
C GLY A 487 46.17 9.77 10.81
N ALA A 488 46.43 8.81 9.91
CA ALA A 488 46.64 9.09 8.48
C ALA A 488 45.36 9.02 7.62
N SER A 489 44.23 8.73 8.25
CA SER A 489 42.87 8.95 7.79
C SER A 489 42.74 9.90 6.59
N GLN A 490 42.78 11.20 6.83
CA GLN A 490 42.47 12.23 5.82
C GLN A 490 43.66 12.55 4.91
N LEU A 491 44.78 11.83 5.05
CA LEU A 491 45.99 12.07 4.28
C LEU A 491 45.94 11.32 2.96
N THR A 492 46.33 12.01 1.89
CA THR A 492 46.45 11.45 0.54
C THR A 492 47.89 11.06 0.20
N ASP A 493 48.86 11.42 1.04
CA ASP A 493 50.29 11.22 0.79
C ASP A 493 50.95 10.51 1.99
N PRO A 494 51.52 9.30 1.81
CA PRO A 494 52.16 8.55 2.90
C PRO A 494 53.36 9.29 3.50
N SER A 495 53.98 10.20 2.75
CA SER A 495 55.10 11.00 3.25
C SER A 495 54.69 12.04 4.31
N MET A 496 53.39 12.29 4.49
CA MET A 496 52.87 13.21 5.51
C MET A 496 52.62 12.52 6.86
N VAL A 497 52.76 11.19 6.93
CA VAL A 497 52.50 10.42 8.16
C VAL A 497 53.64 10.60 9.15
N GLN A 498 53.30 11.06 10.36
CA GLN A 498 54.26 11.28 11.46
C GLN A 498 54.46 10.03 12.34
N HIS A 499 53.45 9.17 12.44
CA HIS A 499 53.44 8.03 13.35
C HIS A 499 53.00 6.76 12.61
N TRP A 500 53.81 5.72 12.72
CA TRP A 500 53.51 4.40 12.16
C TRP A 500 53.54 3.34 13.25
N GLU A 501 52.65 2.36 13.13
CA GLU A 501 52.66 1.15 13.94
C GLU A 501 52.98 -0.04 13.04
N ILE A 502 54.06 -0.74 13.37
CA ILE A 502 54.52 -1.93 12.65
C ILE A 502 54.36 -3.12 13.59
N ALA A 503 53.48 -4.06 13.24
CA ALA A 503 53.18 -5.25 14.03
C ALA A 503 53.65 -6.52 13.33
N THR A 504 54.04 -7.54 14.10
CA THR A 504 54.34 -8.85 13.52
C THR A 504 53.07 -9.53 13.02
N ALA A 505 53.12 -10.05 11.79
CA ALA A 505 52.02 -10.79 11.19
C ALA A 505 51.87 -12.18 11.84
N VAL A 506 52.98 -12.78 12.27
CA VAL A 506 53.03 -14.09 12.93
C VAL A 506 53.80 -13.96 14.26
N ALA A 507 53.43 -14.75 15.26
CA ALA A 507 54.10 -14.72 16.56
C ALA A 507 55.52 -15.30 16.48
N HIS A 508 56.42 -14.76 17.30
CA HIS A 508 57.79 -15.27 17.41
C HIS A 508 57.98 -16.10 18.68
N THR A 509 58.79 -17.16 18.55
CA THR A 509 59.24 -17.96 19.68
C THR A 509 60.20 -17.17 20.56
N VAL A 510 59.74 -16.73 21.73
CA VAL A 510 60.58 -16.12 22.74
C VAL A 510 61.18 -17.21 23.61
N LYS A 511 62.52 -17.27 23.64
CA LYS A 511 63.24 -18.17 24.55
C LYS A 511 63.11 -17.63 25.97
N SER A 512 62.44 -18.36 26.85
CA SER A 512 62.41 -18.06 28.28
C SER A 512 63.84 -18.03 28.83
N ARG A 513 64.13 -17.08 29.72
CA ARG A 513 65.43 -16.98 30.41
C ARG A 513 65.53 -17.89 31.62
N LYS A 514 64.39 -18.41 32.09
CA LYS A 514 64.35 -19.32 33.22
C LYS A 514 64.77 -20.70 32.73
N ARG A 515 65.77 -21.29 33.38
CA ARG A 515 66.23 -22.65 33.09
C ARG A 515 65.70 -23.59 34.16
N ASP A 516 65.40 -24.82 33.80
CA ASP A 516 65.17 -25.90 34.76
C ASP A 516 66.48 -26.25 35.47
N VAL A 517 66.39 -27.16 36.43
CA VAL A 517 67.53 -27.61 37.25
C VAL A 517 68.62 -28.28 36.40
N ASP A 518 68.26 -28.76 35.19
CA ASP A 518 69.14 -29.43 34.23
C ASP A 518 69.73 -28.46 33.17
N GLY A 519 69.42 -27.16 33.26
CA GLY A 519 69.94 -26.12 32.37
C GLY A 519 69.16 -25.92 31.07
N HIS A 520 68.04 -26.63 30.86
CA HIS A 520 67.14 -26.44 29.73
C HIS A 520 66.22 -25.24 29.98
N PHE A 521 65.92 -24.47 28.94
CA PHE A 521 65.00 -23.33 29.07
C PHE A 521 63.56 -23.79 29.35
N LEU A 522 62.96 -23.28 30.43
CA LEU A 522 61.57 -23.55 30.83
C LEU A 522 60.62 -22.83 29.88
N SER A 523 60.03 -23.59 28.95
CA SER A 523 59.00 -23.22 27.95
C SER A 523 59.33 -22.05 27.03
N SER A 524 59.23 -22.28 25.72
CA SER A 524 59.19 -21.22 24.72
C SER A 524 57.77 -20.66 24.59
N GLU A 525 57.58 -19.38 24.87
CA GLU A 525 56.30 -18.69 24.65
C GLU A 525 56.28 -18.06 23.25
N GLN A 526 55.15 -18.14 22.56
CA GLN A 526 54.93 -17.39 21.32
C GLN A 526 54.40 -16.00 21.68
N ARG A 527 55.07 -14.94 21.21
CA ARG A 527 54.61 -13.55 21.43
C ARG A 527 54.65 -12.75 20.15
N HIS A 528 53.67 -11.87 19.99
CA HIS A 528 53.67 -10.82 18.97
C HIS A 528 54.47 -9.60 19.45
N CYS A 529 54.96 -8.82 18.50
CA CYS A 529 55.66 -7.56 18.79
C CYS A 529 55.04 -6.40 18.01
N ARG A 530 55.04 -5.21 18.61
CA ARG A 530 54.61 -3.94 18.01
C ARG A 530 55.70 -2.89 18.15
N MET A 531 56.02 -2.23 17.05
CA MET A 531 57.01 -1.17 16.97
C MET A 531 56.33 0.12 16.54
N PHE A 532 56.37 1.14 17.40
CA PHE A 532 55.85 2.46 17.10
C PHE A 532 56.98 3.34 16.57
N VAL A 533 56.85 3.81 15.34
CA VAL A 533 57.86 4.63 14.68
C VAL A 533 57.39 6.07 14.60
N LYS A 534 58.15 6.98 15.19
CA LYS A 534 57.92 8.42 15.18
C LYS A 534 58.87 9.10 14.21
N ARG A 535 58.35 9.90 13.27
CA ARG A 535 59.17 10.67 12.33
C ARG A 535 59.45 12.08 12.86
N LEU A 536 60.71 12.50 12.82
CA LEU A 536 61.10 13.90 13.08
C LEU A 536 60.87 14.72 11.81
N HIS A 537 59.90 15.63 11.82
CA HIS A 537 59.61 16.53 10.70
C HIS A 537 59.91 17.98 11.11
N GLY A 538 60.52 18.76 10.21
CA GLY A 538 60.67 20.22 10.37
C GLY A 538 59.32 20.94 10.37
N GLU A 539 59.24 22.05 11.10
CA GLU A 539 58.03 22.82 11.48
C GLU A 539 56.96 22.96 10.38
N GLY A 540 55.68 22.80 10.76
CA GLY A 540 54.52 23.21 9.94
C GLY A 540 53.29 22.31 9.94
N PHE A 541 53.38 21.06 10.43
CA PHE A 541 52.25 20.12 10.40
C PHE A 541 51.77 19.78 11.81
N SER A 542 50.69 20.43 12.23
CA SER A 542 49.95 20.18 13.47
C SER A 542 49.01 19.00 13.28
N ASN A 543 49.46 17.78 13.60
CA ASN A 543 48.54 16.68 13.90
C ASN A 543 48.28 16.64 15.41
N GLU A 544 47.09 16.20 15.81
CA GLU A 544 46.78 15.98 17.22
C GLU A 544 47.84 15.07 17.88
N PRO A 545 48.26 15.35 19.12
CA PRO A 545 49.27 14.55 19.80
C PRO A 545 48.75 13.13 20.07
N ILE A 546 49.30 12.14 19.36
CA ILE A 546 48.99 10.73 19.59
C ILE A 546 49.72 10.25 20.85
N ASN A 547 48.97 9.81 21.85
CA ASN A 547 49.53 9.29 23.10
C ASN A 547 50.06 7.86 22.91
N LEU A 548 51.29 7.75 22.41
CA LEU A 548 51.98 6.47 22.20
C LEU A 548 52.16 5.66 23.49
N GLU A 549 52.36 6.33 24.64
CA GLU A 549 52.54 5.64 25.93
C GLU A 549 51.29 4.86 26.32
N SER A 550 50.10 5.46 26.16
CA SER A 550 48.83 4.78 26.43
C SER A 550 48.60 3.58 25.50
N LEU A 551 48.97 3.71 24.22
CA LEU A 551 48.84 2.62 23.24
C LEU A 551 49.78 1.46 23.59
N MET A 552 51.02 1.75 23.96
CA MET A 552 52.00 0.73 24.35
C MET A 552 51.58 0.00 25.62
N SER A 553 51.12 0.71 26.65
CA SER A 553 50.65 0.08 27.89
C SER A 553 49.56 -0.96 27.62
N LYS A 554 48.58 -0.63 26.76
CA LYS A 554 47.52 -1.56 26.37
C LYS A 554 48.04 -2.81 25.64
N CYS A 555 48.99 -2.63 24.71
CA CYS A 555 49.57 -3.76 23.98
C CYS A 555 50.43 -4.67 24.88
N ILE A 556 51.12 -4.10 25.87
CA ILE A 556 51.88 -4.85 26.87
C ILE A 556 50.94 -5.64 27.79
N GLU A 557 49.82 -5.06 28.20
CA GLU A 557 48.76 -5.75 28.96
C GLU A 557 48.18 -6.95 28.19
N GLN A 558 48.11 -6.86 26.86
CA GLN A 558 47.72 -7.96 25.96
C GLN A 558 48.83 -9.01 25.75
N GLY A 559 49.99 -8.86 26.40
CA GLY A 559 51.11 -9.81 26.32
C GLY A 559 52.04 -9.61 25.12
N GLU A 560 51.92 -8.49 24.40
CA GLU A 560 52.79 -8.17 23.26
C GLU A 560 54.04 -7.38 23.68
N ASN A 561 55.16 -7.58 22.98
CA ASN A 561 56.37 -6.80 23.21
C ASN A 561 56.29 -5.48 22.42
N CYS A 562 56.44 -4.34 23.10
CA CYS A 562 56.35 -3.02 22.47
C CYS A 562 57.69 -2.27 22.46
N SER A 563 58.00 -1.57 21.36
CA SER A 563 59.16 -0.67 21.24
C SER A 563 58.78 0.64 20.55
N VAL A 564 59.56 1.70 20.80
CA VAL A 564 59.43 2.99 20.10
C VAL A 564 60.74 3.34 19.45
N ILE A 565 60.70 3.80 18.20
CA ILE A 565 61.86 4.26 17.44
C ILE A 565 61.57 5.63 16.86
N THR A 566 62.59 6.49 16.83
CA THR A 566 62.53 7.78 16.14
C THR A 566 63.39 7.76 14.88
N THR A 567 62.86 8.28 13.76
CA THR A 567 63.54 8.29 12.45
C THR A 567 63.40 9.65 11.75
N SER A 568 64.43 10.07 11.01
CA SER A 568 64.37 11.19 10.07
C SER A 568 63.93 10.75 8.65
N ARG A 569 64.00 9.45 8.34
CA ARG A 569 63.63 8.87 7.04
C ARG A 569 62.12 8.51 6.96
N PRO A 570 61.46 8.72 5.80
CA PRO A 570 60.10 8.24 5.58
C PRO A 570 60.04 6.71 5.47
N ILE A 571 59.04 6.09 6.10
CA ILE A 571 58.79 4.63 6.06
C ILE A 571 58.17 4.20 4.72
N CYS A 572 57.27 5.04 4.19
CA CYS A 572 56.63 4.88 2.89
C CYS A 572 56.85 6.16 2.07
N GLN A 573 57.23 6.02 0.80
CA GLN A 573 57.58 7.14 -0.09
C GLN A 573 56.48 7.35 -1.13
N LYS A 574 56.13 8.61 -1.41
CA LYS A 574 55.10 9.02 -2.38
C LYS A 574 55.21 8.37 -3.77
N LYS A 575 56.42 7.98 -4.21
CA LYS A 575 56.63 7.36 -5.53
C LYS A 575 56.28 5.87 -5.56
N ILE A 576 56.16 5.20 -4.41
CA ILE A 576 56.00 3.74 -4.32
C ILE A 576 55.10 3.39 -3.12
N ASP A 577 53.79 3.47 -3.30
CA ASP A 577 52.80 3.14 -2.25
C ASP A 577 52.74 1.62 -1.93
N ILE A 578 53.32 0.80 -2.81
CA ILE A 578 53.32 -0.66 -2.73
C ILE A 578 54.53 -1.25 -1.99
N SER A 579 55.46 -0.42 -1.50
CA SER A 579 56.59 -0.93 -0.71
C SER A 579 56.91 -0.01 0.45
N ILE A 580 57.30 -0.61 1.55
CA ILE A 580 57.75 0.08 2.76
C ILE A 580 59.17 -0.36 3.10
N GLU A 581 59.94 0.53 3.71
CA GLU A 581 61.19 0.15 4.36
C GLU A 581 60.95 0.19 5.87
N ALA A 582 61.22 -0.93 6.54
CA ALA A 582 61.08 -1.03 7.99
C ALA A 582 62.44 -1.37 8.62
N PRO A 583 62.76 -0.85 9.82
CA PRO A 583 63.95 -1.28 10.58
C PRO A 583 63.98 -2.80 10.72
N ASN A 584 65.18 -3.41 10.63
CA ASN A 584 65.30 -4.86 10.69
C ASN A 584 64.75 -5.40 12.03
N PHE A 585 63.77 -6.29 11.94
CA PHE A 585 62.92 -6.73 13.04
C PHE A 585 63.51 -7.87 13.88
N ALA A 586 64.79 -8.23 13.66
CA ALA A 586 65.40 -9.41 14.27
C ALA A 586 65.53 -9.25 15.79
N VAL A 587 64.59 -9.90 16.51
CA VAL A 587 64.66 -10.33 17.91
C VAL A 587 65.15 -9.24 18.86
N PHE A 588 64.21 -8.38 19.27
CA PHE A 588 64.41 -7.52 20.42
C PHE A 588 64.69 -8.41 21.64
N ASP A 589 65.90 -8.33 22.20
CA ASP A 589 66.28 -9.11 23.37
C ASP A 589 65.58 -8.55 24.62
N PRO A 590 64.69 -9.32 25.30
CA PRO A 590 63.91 -8.79 26.41
C PRO A 590 64.73 -8.33 27.64
N SER A 591 66.07 -8.50 27.71
CA SER A 591 66.88 -7.80 28.76
C SER A 591 66.96 -6.31 28.55
N ALA A 592 66.83 -5.83 27.32
CA ALA A 592 66.99 -4.40 27.03
C ALA A 592 65.80 -3.57 27.57
N ALA A 593 64.69 -4.23 27.93
CA ALA A 593 63.42 -3.61 28.31
C ALA A 593 63.27 -3.29 29.82
N THR A 594 64.37 -3.17 30.57
CA THR A 594 64.34 -2.59 31.93
C THR A 594 64.78 -1.13 31.96
N GLY A 595 65.19 -0.55 30.83
CA GLY A 595 65.51 0.87 30.71
C GLY A 595 64.43 1.60 29.92
N ARG A 596 63.94 2.73 30.45
CA ARG A 596 63.42 3.84 29.63
C ARG A 596 64.56 4.34 28.73
N ASN A 597 64.91 3.57 27.71
CA ASN A 597 65.91 3.97 26.75
C ASN A 597 65.20 4.68 25.61
N SER A 598 65.02 6.00 25.75
CA SER A 598 65.03 6.86 24.56
C SER A 598 66.41 6.69 23.94
N LEU A 599 66.51 5.99 22.82
CA LEU A 599 67.77 5.86 22.09
C LEU A 599 67.61 6.40 20.68
N ASP A 600 68.71 6.99 20.25
CA ASP A 600 68.98 7.81 19.07
C ASP A 600 68.46 7.25 17.74
N GLU A 601 68.53 8.09 16.68
CA GLU A 601 68.23 7.72 15.30
C GLU A 601 68.65 6.28 14.97
N CYS A 602 67.71 5.51 14.42
CA CYS A 602 67.91 4.11 14.10
C CYS A 602 69.06 3.92 13.08
N SER A 603 70.25 3.56 13.56
CA SER A 603 71.45 3.31 12.74
C SER A 603 71.58 1.89 12.19
N GLY A 604 70.56 1.03 12.42
CA GLY A 604 70.51 -0.36 11.95
C GLY A 604 70.10 -0.51 10.48
N PRO A 605 70.32 -1.68 9.85
CA PRO A 605 69.89 -1.95 8.47
C PRO A 605 68.36 -1.91 8.36
N TRP A 606 67.85 -1.34 7.27
CA TRP A 606 66.43 -1.34 6.93
C TRP A 606 66.14 -2.48 5.95
N THR A 607 65.01 -3.15 6.15
CA THR A 607 64.52 -4.24 5.29
C THR A 607 63.33 -3.73 4.49
N LYS A 608 63.32 -4.00 3.18
CA LYS A 608 62.22 -3.62 2.31
C LYS A 608 61.14 -4.71 2.30
N TYR A 609 59.90 -4.27 2.38
CA TYR A 609 58.71 -5.13 2.30
C TYR A 609 57.76 -4.62 1.22
N VAL A 610 57.07 -5.55 0.55
CA VAL A 610 56.15 -5.28 -0.56
C VAL A 610 54.72 -5.57 -0.11
N LEU A 611 53.79 -4.67 -0.41
CA LEU A 611 52.37 -4.78 -0.08
C LEU A 611 51.76 -5.96 -0.83
N VAL A 612 51.10 -6.85 -0.09
CA VAL A 612 50.40 -8.01 -0.64
C VAL A 612 48.89 -7.90 -0.44
N TYR A 613 48.42 -7.21 0.59
CA TYR A 613 47.00 -7.03 0.85
C TYR A 613 46.73 -5.76 1.67
N GLY A 614 45.72 -4.96 1.30
CA GLY A 614 45.42 -3.65 1.91
C GLY A 614 46.00 -2.47 1.13
N ASP A 615 46.28 -1.36 1.81
CA ASP A 615 46.88 -0.14 1.25
C ASP A 615 48.04 0.37 2.12
N TRP A 616 48.57 1.56 1.80
CA TRP A 616 49.64 2.17 2.60
C TRP A 616 49.20 2.64 3.99
N ARG A 617 47.90 2.86 4.22
CA ARG A 617 47.36 3.27 5.53
C ARG A 617 47.22 2.06 6.45
N LEU A 618 46.83 0.92 5.90
CA LEU A 618 46.75 -0.36 6.60
C LEU A 618 47.00 -1.49 5.60
N GLY A 619 48.11 -2.21 5.78
CA GLY A 619 48.51 -3.25 4.84
C GLY A 619 49.31 -4.39 5.47
N LEU A 620 49.19 -5.55 4.82
CA LEU A 620 50.04 -6.73 5.03
C LEU A 620 51.17 -6.72 4.00
N TYR A 621 52.39 -6.67 4.49
CA TYR A 621 53.59 -6.52 3.69
C TYR A 621 54.51 -7.72 3.85
N VAL A 622 55.04 -8.25 2.74
CA VAL A 622 55.92 -9.41 2.70
C VAL A 622 57.36 -8.98 2.41
N LYS A 623 58.32 -9.60 3.08
CA LYS A 623 59.75 -9.30 2.95
C LYS A 623 60.21 -9.50 1.51
N GLU A 624 60.88 -8.49 0.95
CA GLU A 624 61.35 -8.53 -0.43
C GLU A 624 62.35 -9.68 -0.63
N SER A 625 61.95 -10.69 -1.40
CA SER A 625 62.76 -11.85 -1.76
C SER A 625 62.33 -12.44 -3.12
N GLY A 626 63.18 -12.30 -4.15
CA GLY A 626 62.99 -12.93 -5.47
C GLY A 626 62.26 -12.06 -6.51
N GLU A 627 61.70 -12.72 -7.55
CA GLU A 627 61.10 -12.10 -8.74
C GLU A 627 59.71 -11.48 -8.47
N THR A 628 59.38 -10.41 -9.21
CA THR A 628 58.14 -9.62 -9.05
C THR A 628 56.85 -10.45 -9.18
N GLN A 629 56.87 -11.49 -10.02
CA GLN A 629 55.73 -12.37 -10.29
C GLN A 629 55.21 -13.10 -9.04
N ARG A 630 56.10 -13.36 -8.07
CA ARG A 630 55.76 -13.99 -6.78
C ARG A 630 54.82 -13.13 -5.93
N TYR A 631 54.92 -11.80 -5.99
CA TYR A 631 54.07 -10.91 -5.18
C TYR A 631 52.66 -10.80 -5.73
N THR A 632 52.50 -10.83 -7.06
CA THR A 632 51.18 -10.88 -7.70
C THR A 632 50.45 -12.17 -7.35
N GLU A 633 51.11 -13.32 -7.40
CA GLU A 633 50.52 -14.60 -6.97
C GLU A 633 50.17 -14.62 -5.47
N LEU A 634 51.00 -14.00 -4.63
CA LEU A 634 50.71 -13.86 -3.20
C LEU A 634 49.52 -12.92 -2.96
N HIS A 635 49.39 -11.85 -3.75
CA HIS A 635 48.24 -10.95 -3.70
C HIS A 635 46.96 -11.69 -4.07
N ASP A 636 46.96 -12.42 -5.20
CA ASP A 636 45.80 -13.21 -5.63
C ASP A 636 45.42 -14.28 -4.60
N ARG A 637 46.42 -14.92 -3.96
CA ARG A 637 46.19 -15.85 -2.86
C ARG A 637 45.64 -15.17 -1.61
N ALA A 638 46.08 -13.97 -1.27
CA ALA A 638 45.58 -13.20 -0.14
C ALA A 638 44.14 -12.75 -0.36
N VAL A 639 43.83 -12.27 -1.58
CA VAL A 639 42.47 -11.94 -2.00
C VAL A 639 41.58 -13.19 -1.97
N SER A 640 42.06 -14.32 -2.48
CA SER A 640 41.34 -15.59 -2.46
C SER A 640 41.11 -16.15 -1.05
N ALA A 641 42.10 -16.03 -0.15
CA ALA A 641 41.98 -16.44 1.25
C ALA A 641 40.99 -15.56 2.00
N ALA A 642 41.03 -14.24 1.77
CA ALA A 642 40.04 -13.31 2.30
C ALA A 642 38.61 -13.58 1.77
N TRP A 643 38.48 -14.20 0.58
CA TRP A 643 37.21 -14.70 0.02
C TRP A 643 36.81 -16.10 0.52
N GLY A 644 37.68 -16.79 1.27
CA GLY A 644 37.53 -18.19 1.65
C GLY A 644 36.32 -18.46 2.54
N LEU A 645 35.22 -18.90 1.93
CA LEU A 645 34.01 -19.33 2.62
C LEU A 645 34.23 -20.68 3.32
N LEU A 646 34.21 -20.68 4.66
CA LEU A 646 34.10 -21.89 5.46
C LEU A 646 32.76 -22.60 5.20
N SER A 647 32.73 -23.91 5.47
CA SER A 647 31.47 -24.65 5.46
C SER A 647 30.53 -24.15 6.56
N PRO A 648 29.21 -24.07 6.30
CA PRO A 648 28.21 -23.53 7.22
C PRO A 648 28.26 -24.07 8.66
N ALA A 649 28.50 -25.37 8.83
CA ALA A 649 28.50 -26.01 10.14
C ALA A 649 29.79 -25.79 10.97
N GLY A 650 30.94 -25.57 10.32
CA GLY A 650 32.20 -25.32 11.02
C GLY A 650 32.31 -23.88 11.53
N GLY A 651 31.79 -22.93 10.76
CA GLY A 651 31.86 -21.50 11.09
C GLY A 651 31.00 -21.11 12.30
N THR A 652 29.80 -21.68 12.47
CA THR A 652 28.92 -21.38 13.61
C THR A 652 29.48 -21.93 14.93
N GLN A 653 30.21 -23.04 14.90
CA GLN A 653 30.87 -23.59 16.09
C GLN A 653 32.02 -22.68 16.57
N GLU A 654 32.81 -22.13 15.64
CA GLU A 654 33.87 -21.18 15.98
C GLU A 654 33.31 -19.82 16.43
N PHE A 655 32.20 -19.38 15.83
CA PHE A 655 31.46 -18.19 16.30
C PHE A 655 31.06 -18.31 17.78
N GLY A 656 30.49 -19.45 18.19
CA GLY A 656 30.08 -19.68 19.59
C GLY A 656 31.24 -19.72 20.61
N LYS A 657 32.49 -19.89 20.15
CA LYS A 657 33.69 -19.83 20.99
C LYS A 657 34.30 -18.42 21.04
N ALA A 658 34.03 -17.60 20.04
CA ALA A 658 34.60 -16.25 19.92
C ALA A 658 33.93 -15.30 20.93
N LYS A 659 34.72 -14.43 21.56
CA LYS A 659 34.21 -13.39 22.46
C LYS A 659 34.03 -12.10 21.67
N ILE A 660 32.91 -11.98 20.99
CA ILE A 660 32.60 -10.87 20.09
C ILE A 660 32.23 -9.61 20.87
N ASP A 661 32.80 -8.47 20.47
CA ASP A 661 32.44 -7.16 20.98
C ASP A 661 31.12 -6.65 20.33
N PRO A 662 30.09 -6.29 21.13
CA PRO A 662 28.80 -5.86 20.60
C PRO A 662 28.87 -4.61 19.72
N CYS A 663 29.77 -3.66 20.02
CA CYS A 663 29.91 -2.43 19.25
C CYS A 663 30.53 -2.73 17.89
N MET A 664 31.55 -3.59 17.85
CA MET A 664 32.18 -4.01 16.59
C MET A 664 31.22 -4.78 15.68
N LEU A 665 30.42 -5.68 16.27
CA LEU A 665 29.40 -6.41 15.52
C LEU A 665 28.33 -5.48 14.96
N ALA A 666 27.88 -4.49 15.73
CA ALA A 666 26.91 -3.50 15.27
C ALA A 666 27.48 -2.63 14.14
N ASP A 667 28.74 -2.21 14.23
CA ASP A 667 29.38 -1.41 13.18
C ASP A 667 29.56 -2.24 11.89
N TYR A 668 29.91 -3.53 12.02
CA TYR A 668 29.95 -4.49 10.90
C TYR A 668 28.60 -4.68 10.21
N LEU A 669 27.55 -4.94 10.99
CA LEU A 669 26.20 -5.12 10.46
C LEU A 669 25.60 -3.81 9.91
N SER A 670 25.98 -2.66 10.46
CA SER A 670 25.53 -1.35 9.95
C SER A 670 26.07 -1.12 8.53
N LEU A 671 27.31 -1.52 8.26
CA LEU A 671 27.93 -1.40 6.93
C LEU A 671 27.31 -2.34 5.89
N ILE A 672 26.68 -3.44 6.32
CA ILE A 672 25.87 -4.30 5.45
C ILE A 672 24.53 -3.63 5.09
N ALA A 673 24.07 -2.66 5.89
CA ALA A 673 22.75 -2.03 5.78
C ALA A 673 22.75 -0.61 5.16
N VAL A 674 23.88 -0.09 4.66
CA VAL A 674 23.99 1.26 4.07
C VAL A 674 23.50 1.29 2.61
N GLU A 675 22.79 2.37 2.25
CA GLU A 675 22.01 2.56 1.01
C GLU A 675 22.82 2.90 -0.27
N ASP A 676 24.09 3.26 -0.17
CA ASP A 676 24.93 3.52 -1.36
C ASP A 676 26.36 3.04 -1.08
N PRO A 677 26.85 1.97 -1.73
CA PRO A 677 28.30 1.79 -1.80
C PRO A 677 28.87 2.99 -2.60
N PRO A 678 29.97 3.60 -2.16
CA PRO A 678 30.58 4.68 -2.92
C PRO A 678 30.87 4.20 -4.35
N LYS A 679 30.41 4.97 -5.35
CA LYS A 679 30.56 4.64 -6.78
C LYS A 679 32.02 4.28 -7.08
N LEU A 680 32.22 3.09 -7.66
CA LEU A 680 33.55 2.53 -7.95
C LEU A 680 34.36 3.33 -8.98
N ASP A 681 33.74 4.30 -9.66
CA ASP A 681 34.32 5.03 -10.79
C ASP A 681 35.34 6.11 -10.39
N ASP A 682 35.47 6.43 -9.10
CA ASP A 682 36.55 7.28 -8.58
C ASP A 682 37.26 6.54 -7.44
N GLN A 683 38.47 6.03 -7.71
CA GLN A 683 39.29 5.29 -6.74
C GLN A 683 39.64 6.06 -5.44
N TRP A 684 39.20 7.33 -5.27
CA TRP A 684 39.70 8.24 -4.23
C TRP A 684 38.70 9.30 -3.69
N SER A 685 37.38 9.13 -3.79
CA SER A 685 36.40 10.18 -3.37
C SER A 685 35.47 9.79 -2.21
N TRP A 686 35.97 9.23 -1.10
CA TRP A 686 35.16 8.87 0.07
C TRP A 686 34.92 10.02 1.09
N ALA A 687 35.06 11.29 0.69
CA ALA A 687 35.08 12.42 1.63
C ALA A 687 34.10 13.57 1.31
N ARG A 688 32.86 13.29 0.86
CA ARG A 688 31.80 14.33 0.91
C ARG A 688 30.48 13.77 1.42
N GLU A 689 30.07 14.38 2.53
CA GLU A 689 28.69 14.64 2.95
C GLU A 689 27.74 13.44 2.97
N ASP A 690 27.71 12.67 4.07
CA ASP A 690 26.55 12.71 4.96
C ASP A 690 26.69 11.94 6.28
N SER A 691 25.73 12.22 7.15
CA SER A 691 25.69 12.09 8.61
C SER A 691 25.81 10.66 9.20
N VAL A 692 26.03 10.60 10.52
CA VAL A 692 26.28 9.42 11.39
C VAL A 692 27.76 9.08 11.63
N TYR A 693 28.62 9.03 10.61
CA TYR A 693 30.05 8.70 10.78
C TYR A 693 30.88 9.79 11.48
N LYS A 694 30.42 11.06 11.47
CA LYS A 694 31.10 12.16 12.15
C LYS A 694 31.05 12.08 13.69
N ARG A 695 30.16 11.27 14.28
CA ARG A 695 29.96 11.25 15.75
C ARG A 695 30.90 10.31 16.50
N ARG A 696 31.69 9.47 15.83
CA ARG A 696 32.75 8.65 16.45
C ARG A 696 34.13 9.06 15.92
N ALA A 697 34.58 10.21 16.42
CA ALA A 697 35.95 10.74 16.47
C ALA A 697 36.65 11.19 15.16
N PRO A 698 37.40 12.33 15.19
CA PRO A 698 38.28 12.75 14.12
C PRO A 698 39.50 11.81 13.99
N GLY A 699 39.95 11.53 12.77
CA GLY A 699 41.27 10.95 12.52
C GLY A 699 41.37 9.46 12.14
N MET A 700 40.29 8.77 11.75
CA MET A 700 40.35 7.40 11.21
C MET A 700 39.44 7.24 9.99
N SER A 701 39.98 7.36 8.78
CA SER A 701 39.29 7.08 7.52
C SER A 701 40.10 6.07 6.74
N MET A 702 40.11 4.89 7.32
CA MET A 702 39.84 3.62 6.69
C MET A 702 39.28 2.81 7.85
N SER A 703 37.95 2.68 7.96
CA SER A 703 37.42 1.71 8.92
C SER A 703 38.02 0.35 8.52
N PRO A 704 38.67 -0.40 9.41
CA PRO A 704 39.09 -1.78 9.20
C PRO A 704 38.00 -2.65 8.57
N VAL A 705 36.74 -2.32 8.86
CA VAL A 705 35.56 -2.97 8.32
C VAL A 705 35.36 -2.69 6.83
N ALA A 706 35.78 -1.53 6.33
CA ALA A 706 35.86 -1.22 4.91
C ALA A 706 36.92 -2.08 4.19
N LEU A 707 38.01 -2.45 4.87
CA LEU A 707 39.06 -3.34 4.35
C LEU A 707 38.58 -4.81 4.31
N ILE A 708 37.67 -5.19 5.20
CA ILE A 708 36.92 -6.46 5.17
C ILE A 708 35.86 -6.44 4.04
N GLN A 709 35.32 -5.27 3.69
CA GLN A 709 34.38 -5.10 2.57
C GLN A 709 35.02 -5.08 1.19
N CYS A 710 36.23 -4.53 1.00
CA CYS A 710 36.88 -4.50 -0.33
C CYS A 710 37.08 -5.89 -0.93
N THR A 711 37.13 -6.94 -0.11
CA THR A 711 37.10 -8.33 -0.56
C THR A 711 35.68 -8.90 -0.71
N ALA A 712 34.68 -8.42 0.03
CA ALA A 712 33.28 -8.80 -0.15
C ALA A 712 32.52 -8.03 -1.26
N ALA A 713 33.12 -6.98 -1.82
CA ALA A 713 32.45 -5.94 -2.62
C ALA A 713 31.78 -6.40 -3.93
N ASN A 714 32.10 -7.61 -4.43
CA ASN A 714 31.43 -8.14 -5.63
C ASN A 714 30.12 -8.90 -5.33
N PHE A 715 29.69 -8.99 -4.06
CA PHE A 715 28.57 -9.83 -3.63
C PHE A 715 27.77 -9.26 -2.45
N LEU A 716 27.93 -7.96 -2.14
CA LEU A 716 27.00 -7.28 -1.24
C LEU A 716 25.66 -7.16 -1.97
N PRO A 717 24.53 -7.54 -1.34
CA PRO A 717 23.22 -7.26 -1.93
C PRO A 717 23.16 -5.78 -2.26
N ALA A 718 22.71 -5.45 -3.47
CA ALA A 718 22.44 -4.07 -3.84
C ALA A 718 21.60 -3.44 -2.72
N ALA A 719 21.95 -2.20 -2.38
CA ALA A 719 21.28 -1.38 -1.39
C ALA A 719 19.79 -1.72 -1.25
N LEU A 720 19.31 -1.95 -0.03
CA LEU A 720 17.87 -1.98 0.21
C LEU A 720 17.33 -0.61 -0.27
N PRO A 721 16.58 -0.55 -1.37
CA PRO A 721 16.10 0.73 -1.86
C PRO A 721 15.23 1.33 -0.77
N HIS A 722 15.38 2.63 -0.50
CA HIS A 722 14.40 3.35 0.29
C HIS A 722 13.03 2.98 -0.25
N LEU A 723 12.18 2.37 0.57
CA LEU A 723 10.91 1.84 0.09
C LEU A 723 10.10 3.05 -0.39
N ALA A 724 10.01 3.20 -1.71
CA ALA A 724 9.13 4.17 -2.34
C ALA A 724 7.74 3.54 -2.46
N ARG A 725 6.74 4.38 -2.70
CA ARG A 725 5.36 3.94 -2.93
C ARG A 725 5.28 2.84 -3.99
N ALA A 726 5.99 3.02 -5.11
CA ALA A 726 6.01 2.07 -6.21
C ALA A 726 6.57 0.70 -5.76
N ASN A 727 7.70 0.68 -5.05
CA ASN A 727 8.25 -0.56 -4.48
C ASN A 727 7.28 -1.23 -3.52
N ALA A 728 6.59 -0.44 -2.68
CA ALA A 728 5.60 -0.96 -1.75
C ALA A 728 4.39 -1.59 -2.50
N PHE A 729 3.87 -0.95 -3.54
CA PHE A 729 2.82 -1.54 -4.38
C PHE A 729 3.28 -2.78 -5.15
N SER A 730 4.50 -2.79 -5.68
CA SER A 730 5.08 -3.98 -6.32
C SER A 730 5.17 -5.15 -5.33
N CYS A 731 5.65 -4.89 -4.11
CA CYS A 731 5.68 -5.90 -3.04
C CYS A 731 4.28 -6.42 -2.70
N ILE A 732 3.28 -5.53 -2.55
CA ILE A 732 1.90 -5.94 -2.28
C ILE A 732 1.34 -6.77 -3.43
N ALA A 733 1.52 -6.34 -4.68
CA ALA A 733 1.09 -7.10 -5.86
C ALA A 733 1.69 -8.52 -5.85
N ARG A 734 2.98 -8.62 -5.53
CA ARG A 734 3.69 -9.90 -5.40
C ARG A 734 3.16 -10.76 -4.26
N PHE A 735 2.81 -10.17 -3.12
CA PHE A 735 2.27 -10.89 -1.97
C PHE A 735 0.82 -11.34 -2.16
N GLU A 736 -0.02 -10.51 -2.77
CA GLU A 736 -1.43 -10.83 -3.00
C GLU A 736 -1.59 -11.89 -4.09
N THR A 737 -0.82 -11.78 -5.18
CA THR A 737 -0.96 -12.68 -6.34
C THR A 737 -0.03 -13.88 -6.29
N GLY A 738 1.09 -13.79 -5.57
CA GLY A 738 2.15 -14.79 -5.52
C GLY A 738 2.96 -14.94 -6.82
N LEU A 739 2.58 -14.24 -7.90
CA LEU A 739 3.10 -14.45 -9.26
C LEU A 739 3.43 -13.15 -9.99
N ILE A 740 2.68 -12.07 -9.75
CA ILE A 740 2.87 -10.80 -10.46
C ILE A 740 3.98 -10.02 -9.78
N ASP A 741 5.00 -9.66 -10.54
CA ASP A 741 6.10 -8.79 -10.11
C ASP A 741 6.06 -7.53 -10.97
N LEU A 742 5.58 -6.42 -10.39
CA LEU A 742 5.42 -5.17 -11.13
C LEU A 742 6.72 -4.39 -11.05
N ASP A 743 7.23 -3.94 -12.20
CA ASP A 743 8.35 -3.00 -12.21
C ASP A 743 7.91 -1.68 -11.51
N PRO A 744 8.60 -1.23 -10.45
CA PRO A 744 8.33 0.06 -9.82
C PRO A 744 8.32 1.24 -10.80
N GLY A 745 9.06 1.17 -11.92
CA GLY A 745 9.04 2.18 -12.98
C GLY A 745 7.67 2.35 -13.65
N ASP A 746 6.92 1.27 -13.80
CA ASP A 746 5.64 1.24 -14.52
C ASP A 746 4.44 1.69 -13.68
N ILE A 747 4.59 1.73 -12.35
CA ILE A 747 3.53 2.05 -11.38
C ILE A 747 3.77 3.38 -10.66
N GLY A 748 4.67 4.21 -11.19
CA GLY A 748 5.07 5.48 -10.58
C GLY A 748 3.94 6.46 -10.31
N THR A 749 2.83 6.39 -11.07
CA THR A 749 1.64 7.27 -10.93
C THR A 749 0.47 6.63 -10.18
N ALA A 750 0.56 5.35 -9.81
CA ALA A 750 -0.54 4.62 -9.21
C ALA A 750 -0.88 5.14 -7.80
N LEU A 751 -2.12 5.58 -7.59
CA LEU A 751 -2.60 6.07 -6.29
C LEU A 751 -3.11 4.94 -5.38
N ALA A 752 -3.54 3.83 -5.98
CA ALA A 752 -3.97 2.64 -5.27
C ALA A 752 -3.81 1.36 -6.11
N LEU A 753 -3.81 0.23 -5.43
CA LEU A 753 -3.78 -1.12 -5.96
C LEU A 753 -4.96 -1.91 -5.40
N CYS A 754 -5.75 -2.54 -6.25
CA CYS A 754 -6.91 -3.34 -5.86
C CYS A 754 -6.67 -4.82 -6.20
N SER A 755 -7.02 -5.71 -5.29
CA SER A 755 -7.04 -7.15 -5.50
C SER A 755 -8.20 -7.75 -4.71
N GLU A 756 -9.07 -8.50 -5.39
CA GLU A 756 -10.25 -9.14 -4.78
C GLU A 756 -11.11 -8.18 -3.93
N ASP A 757 -11.07 -8.32 -2.60
CA ASP A 757 -11.81 -7.52 -1.61
C ASP A 757 -10.93 -6.48 -0.90
N SER A 758 -9.76 -6.18 -1.46
CA SER A 758 -8.72 -5.35 -0.85
C SER A 758 -8.31 -4.21 -1.77
N ILE A 759 -8.31 -2.99 -1.23
CA ILE A 759 -7.87 -1.76 -1.87
C ILE A 759 -6.71 -1.21 -1.02
N PHE A 760 -5.51 -1.23 -1.58
CA PHE A 760 -4.30 -0.70 -1.00
C PHE A 760 -4.09 0.71 -1.54
N VAL A 761 -4.32 1.73 -0.73
CA VAL A 761 -4.24 3.14 -1.13
C VAL A 761 -2.99 3.78 -0.55
N ALA A 762 -2.29 4.59 -1.33
CA ALA A 762 -1.18 5.39 -0.81
C ALA A 762 -1.71 6.30 0.32
N ALA A 763 -1.11 6.23 1.51
CA ALA A 763 -1.66 6.85 2.71
C ALA A 763 -1.82 8.37 2.57
N VAL A 764 -0.98 8.99 1.75
CA VAL A 764 -1.01 10.41 1.36
C VAL A 764 -2.35 10.85 0.75
N VAL A 765 -3.03 9.98 0.01
CA VAL A 765 -4.36 10.24 -0.60
C VAL A 765 -5.45 10.44 0.46
N LEU A 766 -5.22 9.96 1.68
CA LEU A 766 -6.18 9.93 2.78
C LEU A 766 -5.70 10.73 4.00
N SER A 767 -4.72 11.61 3.82
CA SER A 767 -4.04 12.31 4.92
C SER A 767 -4.07 13.81 4.75
N ASP A 768 -3.93 14.49 5.88
CA ASP A 768 -3.75 15.93 5.91
C ASP A 768 -2.36 16.31 5.34
N PRO A 769 -2.25 17.37 4.53
CA PRO A 769 -0.96 17.78 3.94
C PRO A 769 0.06 18.30 4.97
N PHE A 770 -0.36 18.67 6.18
CA PHE A 770 0.55 19.15 7.23
C PHE A 770 1.45 18.03 7.77
N ASP A 771 0.88 16.86 8.08
CA ASP A 771 1.59 15.69 8.61
C ASP A 771 1.50 14.52 7.61
N PRO A 772 2.16 14.61 6.42
CA PRO A 772 2.03 13.57 5.43
C PRO A 772 2.73 12.29 5.90
N PRO A 773 2.13 11.12 5.63
CA PRO A 773 2.72 9.83 5.97
C PRO A 773 3.97 9.56 5.12
N ALA A 774 4.76 8.55 5.51
CA ALA A 774 5.95 8.18 4.75
C ALA A 774 5.58 7.74 3.32
N SER A 775 6.49 7.88 2.37
CA SER A 775 6.20 7.59 0.95
C SER A 775 5.76 6.15 0.69
N HIS A 776 6.17 5.19 1.51
CA HIS A 776 5.77 3.78 1.42
C HIS A 776 4.55 3.43 2.27
N ASP A 777 4.00 4.38 3.02
CA ASP A 777 2.84 4.09 3.86
C ASP A 777 1.63 3.83 2.95
N ILE A 778 1.10 2.62 3.08
CA ILE A 778 -0.06 2.17 2.33
C ILE A 778 -1.15 1.82 3.35
N ARG A 779 -2.34 2.37 3.13
CA ARG A 779 -3.53 2.05 3.91
C ARG A 779 -4.32 0.98 3.19
N HIS A 780 -4.62 -0.09 3.90
CA HIS A 780 -5.51 -1.14 3.41
C HIS A 780 -6.95 -0.78 3.74
N ILE A 781 -7.79 -0.77 2.72
CA ILE A 781 -9.23 -0.59 2.79
C ILE A 781 -9.86 -1.87 2.25
N LEU A 782 -10.86 -2.40 2.94
CA LEU A 782 -11.64 -3.52 2.42
C LEU A 782 -12.71 -3.01 1.47
N GLY A 783 -12.77 -3.61 0.28
CA GLY A 783 -13.69 -3.24 -0.78
C GLY A 783 -13.26 -3.83 -2.13
N ASN A 784 -14.21 -3.95 -3.07
CA ASN A 784 -13.95 -4.36 -4.44
C ASN A 784 -14.50 -3.29 -5.39
N ILE A 785 -13.78 -3.02 -6.47
CA ILE A 785 -14.14 -2.08 -7.53
C ILE A 785 -14.84 -2.76 -8.72
N GLY A 786 -15.15 -4.06 -8.62
CA GLY A 786 -15.86 -4.85 -9.63
C GLY A 786 -15.00 -5.35 -10.79
N HIS A 787 -13.67 -5.27 -10.67
CA HIS A 787 -12.73 -5.71 -11.71
C HIS A 787 -12.07 -7.05 -11.34
N PRO A 788 -11.95 -8.00 -12.29
CA PRO A 788 -11.24 -9.25 -12.06
C PRO A 788 -9.72 -9.01 -12.02
N GLY A 789 -9.00 -9.79 -11.20
CA GLY A 789 -7.54 -9.76 -11.12
C GLY A 789 -7.00 -8.58 -10.30
N LEU A 790 -5.77 -8.17 -10.64
CA LEU A 790 -5.10 -7.03 -10.01
C LEU A 790 -5.46 -5.74 -10.78
N THR A 791 -5.86 -4.69 -10.08
CA THR A 791 -6.18 -3.40 -10.72
C THR A 791 -5.37 -2.26 -10.12
N LEU A 792 -4.68 -1.50 -10.96
CA LEU A 792 -3.97 -0.27 -10.60
C LEU A 792 -4.88 0.92 -10.85
N LEU A 793 -5.07 1.75 -9.82
CA LEU A 793 -5.80 3.01 -9.94
C LEU A 793 -4.79 4.14 -10.15
N VAL A 794 -4.97 4.90 -11.23
CA VAL A 794 -4.12 6.05 -11.58
C VAL A 794 -4.95 7.34 -11.62
N ALA A 795 -4.32 8.47 -11.31
CA ALA A 795 -4.95 9.78 -11.47
C ALA A 795 -5.16 10.11 -12.96
N PRO A 796 -6.17 10.95 -13.30
CA PRO A 796 -6.39 11.37 -14.68
C PRO A 796 -5.22 12.23 -15.18
N GLN A 797 -4.86 12.11 -16.46
CA GLN A 797 -3.77 12.90 -17.05
C GLN A 797 -4.08 14.40 -17.10
N GLU A 798 -5.34 14.76 -17.33
CA GLU A 798 -5.81 16.15 -17.40
C GLU A 798 -6.91 16.39 -16.36
N PRO A 799 -6.55 16.59 -15.07
CA PRO A 799 -7.53 16.90 -14.04
C PRO A 799 -8.20 18.24 -14.34
N LYS A 800 -9.54 18.28 -14.32
CA LYS A 800 -10.31 19.48 -14.63
C LYS A 800 -10.48 20.33 -13.37
N ILE A 801 -10.38 21.64 -13.52
CA ILE A 801 -10.67 22.61 -12.46
C ILE A 801 -11.78 23.53 -12.97
N ARG A 802 -12.79 23.79 -12.13
CA ARG A 802 -13.86 24.73 -12.46
C ARG A 802 -13.29 26.13 -12.70
N LYS A 803 -13.89 26.87 -13.64
CA LYS A 803 -13.56 28.28 -13.81
C LYS A 803 -14.16 29.12 -12.67
N PRO A 804 -13.52 30.24 -12.27
CA PRO A 804 -14.10 31.19 -11.34
C PRO A 804 -15.44 31.70 -11.86
N SER A 805 -16.36 32.03 -10.95
CA SER A 805 -17.63 32.67 -11.32
C SER A 805 -17.39 34.11 -11.82
N ASP A 806 -18.02 34.50 -12.94
CA ASP A 806 -17.98 35.87 -13.47
C ASP A 806 -18.79 36.89 -12.62
N ALA A 807 -19.44 36.43 -11.55
CA ALA A 807 -20.28 37.25 -10.69
C ALA A 807 -19.43 38.03 -9.68
N PHE A 808 -19.33 39.35 -9.88
CA PHE A 808 -18.52 40.28 -9.06
C PHE A 808 -18.82 40.29 -7.56
N ASN A 809 -19.94 39.69 -7.12
CA ASN A 809 -20.38 39.64 -5.73
C ASN A 809 -20.02 38.32 -5.02
N VAL A 810 -19.32 37.41 -5.69
CA VAL A 810 -18.99 36.07 -5.16
C VAL A 810 -17.59 36.01 -4.55
N VAL A 811 -16.66 36.85 -4.99
CA VAL A 811 -15.29 36.95 -4.47
C VAL A 811 -15.18 38.23 -3.65
N ALA A 812 -15.11 38.12 -2.32
CA ALA A 812 -15.07 39.27 -1.42
C ALA A 812 -13.65 39.56 -0.92
N HIS A 813 -12.83 38.52 -0.69
CA HIS A 813 -11.50 38.62 -0.06
C HIS A 813 -11.55 39.55 1.16
N ALA A 814 -12.37 39.20 2.15
CA ALA A 814 -12.51 40.03 3.35
C ALA A 814 -11.20 40.05 4.17
N PRO A 815 -10.91 41.11 4.93
CA PRO A 815 -9.76 41.11 5.85
C PRO A 815 -9.84 39.96 6.85
N TYR A 816 -8.72 39.26 7.05
CA TYR A 816 -8.67 38.12 7.95
C TYR A 816 -8.83 38.55 9.42
N ASP A 817 -9.71 37.87 10.14
CA ASP A 817 -10.10 38.18 11.52
C ASP A 817 -9.24 37.49 12.59
N PHE A 818 -8.18 36.78 12.18
CA PHE A 818 -7.30 35.97 13.03
C PHE A 818 -8.02 34.85 13.79
N GLN A 819 -9.22 34.45 13.33
CA GLN A 819 -9.92 33.28 13.82
C GLN A 819 -9.68 32.07 12.91
N ARG A 820 -9.39 30.93 13.53
CA ARG A 820 -9.18 29.65 12.86
C ARG A 820 -10.49 28.87 12.83
N GLU A 821 -11.25 29.03 11.76
CA GLU A 821 -12.56 28.40 11.57
C GLU A 821 -12.52 27.38 10.43
N ASN A 822 -13.55 26.55 10.34
CA ASN A 822 -13.77 25.64 9.22
C ASN A 822 -15.01 26.10 8.44
N ASN A 823 -14.79 26.86 7.37
CA ASN A 823 -15.87 27.34 6.48
C ASN A 823 -16.18 26.37 5.34
N PHE A 824 -15.41 25.29 5.25
CA PHE A 824 -15.49 24.25 4.22
C PHE A 824 -16.12 22.95 4.75
N THR A 825 -17.02 23.02 5.74
CA THR A 825 -17.68 21.82 6.32
C THR A 825 -18.50 21.00 5.32
N GLY A 826 -18.88 21.61 4.19
CA GLY A 826 -19.61 20.95 3.09
C GLY A 826 -18.69 20.25 2.09
N THR A 827 -17.37 20.31 2.27
CA THR A 827 -16.39 19.72 1.35
C THR A 827 -16.29 18.20 1.52
N SER A 828 -16.24 17.48 0.41
CA SER A 828 -16.13 16.03 0.35
C SER A 828 -15.31 15.57 -0.85
N LEU A 829 -14.60 14.44 -0.71
CA LEU A 829 -13.82 13.82 -1.78
C LEU A 829 -14.53 12.57 -2.29
N HIS A 830 -14.73 12.47 -3.60
CA HIS A 830 -15.44 11.37 -4.25
C HIS A 830 -14.54 10.66 -5.25
N LEU A 831 -14.38 9.36 -5.09
CA LEU A 831 -13.71 8.51 -6.07
C LEU A 831 -14.72 8.02 -7.11
N SER A 832 -14.36 8.13 -8.38
CA SER A 832 -15.08 7.60 -9.53
C SER A 832 -14.12 7.02 -10.56
N PHE A 833 -14.62 6.23 -11.52
CA PHE A 833 -13.81 5.60 -12.56
C PHE A 833 -14.24 6.09 -13.93
N THR A 834 -13.28 6.30 -14.83
CA THR A 834 -13.58 6.58 -16.23
C THR A 834 -13.68 5.28 -17.03
N ASP A 835 -14.08 5.37 -18.29
CA ASP A 835 -14.08 4.23 -19.21
C ASP A 835 -12.66 3.89 -19.71
N TRP A 836 -11.65 4.69 -19.37
CA TRP A 836 -10.27 4.47 -19.79
C TRP A 836 -9.64 3.36 -18.96
N LYS A 837 -9.32 2.26 -19.63
CA LYS A 837 -8.73 1.05 -19.04
C LYS A 837 -7.72 0.47 -20.02
N PHE A 838 -6.56 0.04 -19.53
CA PHE A 838 -5.55 -0.62 -20.36
C PHE A 838 -4.86 -1.75 -19.59
N PRO A 839 -4.67 -2.94 -20.20
CA PRO A 839 -3.97 -4.05 -19.56
C PRO A 839 -2.46 -3.79 -19.48
N LEU A 840 -1.89 -3.92 -18.28
CA LEU A 840 -0.44 -3.83 -18.09
C LEU A 840 0.15 -5.24 -18.15
N ASN A 841 1.22 -5.43 -18.92
CA ASN A 841 1.79 -6.75 -19.15
C ASN A 841 3.00 -6.97 -18.24
N PRO A 842 2.92 -7.83 -17.19
CA PRO A 842 3.98 -7.97 -16.18
C PRO A 842 5.20 -8.79 -16.65
N GLY A 843 5.47 -8.85 -17.96
CA GLY A 843 6.72 -9.37 -18.50
C GLY A 843 6.82 -10.88 -18.78
N ASP A 844 5.79 -11.70 -18.48
CA ASP A 844 5.81 -13.13 -18.82
C ASP A 844 5.07 -13.41 -20.16
N GLU A 845 5.83 -13.75 -21.20
CA GLU A 845 5.37 -13.93 -22.60
C GLU A 845 4.35 -15.08 -22.85
N ARG A 846 3.74 -15.69 -21.83
CA ARG A 846 2.94 -16.93 -21.99
C ARG A 846 1.62 -17.06 -21.19
N THR A 847 1.12 -16.01 -20.56
CA THR A 847 -0.22 -16.01 -19.96
C THR A 847 -1.25 -15.40 -20.92
N ILE A 848 -2.38 -16.09 -21.12
CA ILE A 848 -3.47 -15.68 -22.04
C ILE A 848 -4.44 -14.70 -21.33
N ASP A 849 -4.53 -14.78 -19.99
CA ASP A 849 -5.39 -13.92 -19.18
C ASP A 849 -4.68 -12.61 -18.83
N GLN A 850 -5.37 -11.48 -18.99
CA GLN A 850 -4.88 -10.16 -18.59
C GLN A 850 -4.96 -10.05 -17.07
N GLU A 851 -3.86 -10.32 -16.38
CA GLU A 851 -3.83 -10.41 -14.91
C GLU A 851 -3.78 -9.04 -14.21
N VAL A 852 -3.37 -7.97 -14.92
CA VAL A 852 -3.23 -6.61 -14.37
C VAL A 852 -3.93 -5.59 -15.27
N MET A 853 -4.85 -4.82 -14.69
CA MET A 853 -5.57 -3.74 -15.37
C MET A 853 -5.19 -2.39 -14.77
N VAL A 854 -4.89 -1.40 -15.61
CA VAL A 854 -4.81 0.01 -15.18
C VAL A 854 -6.16 0.65 -15.46
N VAL A 855 -6.73 1.28 -14.44
CA VAL A 855 -8.01 2.00 -14.50
C VAL A 855 -7.75 3.44 -14.10
N GLU A 856 -8.13 4.36 -14.97
CA GLU A 856 -8.11 5.78 -14.62
C GLU A 856 -9.23 6.08 -13.63
N SER A 857 -8.82 6.69 -12.52
CA SER A 857 -9.65 6.95 -11.35
C SER A 857 -9.61 8.43 -11.02
N VAL A 858 -10.78 9.04 -10.90
CA VAL A 858 -10.93 10.47 -10.68
C VAL A 858 -11.35 10.69 -9.22
N ILE A 859 -10.53 11.42 -8.47
CA ILE A 859 -10.89 11.93 -7.15
C ILE A 859 -11.39 13.36 -7.33
N SER A 860 -12.70 13.57 -7.25
CA SER A 860 -13.28 14.91 -7.38
C SER A 860 -13.56 15.51 -6.00
N VAL A 861 -13.23 16.79 -5.84
CA VAL A 861 -13.67 17.59 -4.69
C VAL A 861 -15.03 18.22 -4.99
N LEU A 862 -15.98 17.95 -4.10
CA LEU A 862 -17.31 18.56 -4.12
C LEU A 862 -17.50 19.41 -2.87
N ASP A 863 -17.96 20.64 -3.03
CA ASP A 863 -18.33 21.53 -1.94
C ASP A 863 -19.82 21.82 -1.94
N ARG A 864 -20.49 21.45 -0.84
CA ARG A 864 -21.95 21.54 -0.69
C ARG A 864 -22.72 20.85 -1.83
N GLY A 865 -22.10 19.84 -2.45
CA GLY A 865 -22.64 19.10 -3.60
C GLY A 865 -22.19 19.64 -4.97
N ARG A 866 -21.53 20.80 -5.05
CA ARG A 866 -21.00 21.33 -6.32
C ARG A 866 -19.64 20.76 -6.61
N TRP A 867 -19.45 20.22 -7.81
CA TRP A 867 -18.11 19.89 -8.30
C TRP A 867 -17.24 21.15 -8.38
N VAL A 868 -16.02 21.06 -7.85
CA VAL A 868 -15.03 22.14 -7.84
C VAL A 868 -13.82 21.78 -8.72
N ALA A 869 -13.24 20.61 -8.52
CA ALA A 869 -12.09 20.16 -9.30
C ALA A 869 -11.89 18.64 -9.20
N ASP A 870 -11.17 18.10 -10.17
CA ASP A 870 -10.53 16.78 -10.09
C ASP A 870 -9.13 16.94 -9.52
N LEU A 871 -8.75 16.06 -8.60
CA LEU A 871 -7.52 16.14 -7.83
C LEU A 871 -6.48 15.16 -8.38
N ASP A 872 -5.30 15.70 -8.71
CA ASP A 872 -4.07 14.94 -8.85
C ASP A 872 -3.21 15.13 -7.60
N ILE A 873 -3.49 14.33 -6.58
CA ILE A 873 -2.77 14.38 -5.30
C ILE A 873 -1.30 13.99 -5.48
N MET A 874 -0.97 13.26 -6.54
CA MET A 874 0.39 12.77 -6.78
C MET A 874 1.33 13.81 -7.36
N CYS A 875 0.80 14.94 -7.85
CA CYS A 875 1.63 16.07 -8.29
C CYS A 875 2.22 16.87 -7.10
N ILE A 876 1.72 16.68 -5.89
CA ILE A 876 2.12 17.45 -4.71
C ILE A 876 3.49 16.96 -4.19
N ASP A 877 4.47 17.85 -4.13
CA ASP A 877 5.73 17.59 -3.42
C ASP A 877 5.59 17.88 -1.92
N PHE A 878 5.12 16.88 -1.18
CA PHE A 878 4.94 16.95 0.26
C PHE A 878 6.23 17.22 1.05
N LYS A 879 7.42 16.96 0.48
CA LYS A 879 8.69 17.25 1.17
C LYS A 879 9.02 18.74 1.11
N GLN A 880 8.70 19.39 -0.01
CA GLN A 880 8.98 20.82 -0.21
C GLN A 880 7.90 21.75 0.32
N LEU A 881 6.71 21.23 0.69
CA LEU A 881 5.64 22.04 1.29
C LEU A 881 6.09 22.72 2.61
N PRO A 882 6.05 24.06 2.67
CA PRO A 882 6.31 24.81 3.90
C PRO A 882 5.28 24.52 4.99
N ARG A 883 5.74 24.01 6.14
CA ARG A 883 4.92 23.75 7.34
C ARG A 883 5.13 24.85 8.35
N ILE A 884 4.03 25.46 8.81
CA ILE A 884 4.07 26.62 9.70
C ILE A 884 3.47 26.21 11.04
N ALA A 885 4.30 26.23 12.09
CA ALA A 885 3.94 25.82 13.45
C ALA A 885 4.51 26.78 14.50
N THR A 886 4.61 28.08 14.18
CA THR A 886 5.20 29.09 15.06
C THR A 886 4.29 29.36 16.25
N VAL A 887 4.64 28.80 17.40
CA VAL A 887 3.98 29.07 18.69
C VAL A 887 4.88 29.98 19.52
N CYS A 888 4.32 31.05 20.09
CA CYS A 888 5.06 32.00 20.89
C CYS A 888 4.21 32.51 22.06
N ASP A 889 4.78 32.53 23.26
CA ASP A 889 4.14 33.08 24.47
C ASP A 889 4.36 34.60 24.64
N LYS A 890 5.21 35.21 23.79
CA LYS A 890 5.64 36.61 23.93
C LYS A 890 4.74 37.60 23.20
N HIS A 891 3.94 37.14 22.25
CA HIS A 891 3.10 37.98 21.40
C HIS A 891 1.64 37.57 21.57
N GLU A 892 0.72 38.55 21.62
CA GLU A 892 -0.71 38.27 21.59
C GLU A 892 -1.10 37.70 20.22
N ARG A 893 -2.13 36.84 20.19
CA ARG A 893 -2.51 36.05 18.99
C ARG A 893 -2.79 36.88 17.73
N ASN A 894 -3.21 38.14 17.88
CA ASN A 894 -3.61 39.00 16.76
C ASN A 894 -2.53 40.04 16.39
N THR A 895 -1.35 39.96 17.02
CA THR A 895 -0.24 40.89 16.75
C THR A 895 0.41 40.51 15.42
N HIS A 896 0.45 41.46 14.48
CA HIS A 896 1.05 41.34 13.15
C HIS A 896 1.62 42.71 12.72
N ASP A 897 2.52 42.76 11.74
CA ASP A 897 2.99 44.02 11.16
C ASP A 897 1.94 44.58 10.17
N SER A 898 1.65 45.87 10.29
CA SER A 898 0.79 46.64 9.37
C SER A 898 1.25 46.65 7.91
N ASN A 899 2.46 46.19 7.63
CA ASN A 899 2.99 46.05 6.27
C ASN A 899 2.44 44.81 5.52
N TYR A 900 1.81 43.87 6.21
CA TYR A 900 1.23 42.66 5.60
C TYR A 900 -0.30 42.69 5.67
N ASP A 901 -0.93 42.60 4.50
CA ASP A 901 -2.38 42.47 4.38
C ASP A 901 -2.77 40.98 4.28
N TYR A 902 -3.60 40.53 5.21
CA TYR A 902 -4.13 39.17 5.28
C TYR A 902 -5.61 39.15 4.88
N PHE A 903 -5.99 38.24 3.99
CA PHE A 903 -7.35 38.08 3.48
C PHE A 903 -7.91 36.70 3.83
N SER A 904 -9.17 36.60 4.22
CA SER A 904 -9.84 35.32 4.43
C SER A 904 -10.34 34.73 3.11
N ILE A 905 -10.04 33.45 2.88
CA ILE A 905 -10.62 32.65 1.79
C ILE A 905 -11.62 31.68 2.41
N ASP A 906 -12.90 31.91 2.15
CA ASP A 906 -14.04 31.18 2.72
C ASP A 906 -14.85 30.42 1.67
N SER A 907 -14.51 30.59 0.40
CA SER A 907 -15.15 29.92 -0.71
C SER A 907 -14.12 29.39 -1.70
N TRP A 908 -14.51 28.39 -2.49
CA TRP A 908 -13.67 27.87 -3.56
C TRP A 908 -13.47 28.88 -4.69
N ASP A 909 -14.42 29.81 -4.90
CA ASP A 909 -14.26 30.89 -5.87
C ASP A 909 -13.16 31.87 -5.44
N GLU A 910 -13.05 32.18 -4.14
CA GLU A 910 -11.94 32.95 -3.56
C GLU A 910 -10.61 32.19 -3.55
N LEU A 911 -10.60 30.86 -3.53
CA LEU A 911 -9.36 30.10 -3.69
C LEU A 911 -8.85 30.15 -5.14
N LEU A 912 -9.77 30.07 -6.11
CA LEU A 912 -9.45 30.07 -7.54
C LEU A 912 -9.08 31.47 -8.07
N ASP A 913 -9.42 32.53 -7.33
CA ASP A 913 -9.03 33.91 -7.60
C ASP A 913 -7.95 34.37 -6.63
N VAL A 914 -6.74 34.64 -7.12
CA VAL A 914 -5.58 34.94 -6.26
C VAL A 914 -5.80 36.27 -5.51
N PRO A 915 -5.71 36.30 -4.16
CA PRO A 915 -5.85 37.53 -3.39
C PRO A 915 -4.67 38.48 -3.63
N GLU A 916 -4.89 39.79 -3.43
CA GLU A 916 -3.85 40.83 -3.60
C GLU A 916 -2.73 40.74 -2.53
N GLY A 917 -2.98 40.05 -1.41
CA GLY A 917 -2.05 39.83 -0.30
C GLY A 917 -1.98 38.36 0.12
N VAL A 918 -1.76 38.09 1.40
CA VAL A 918 -1.70 36.70 1.90
C VAL A 918 -3.10 36.17 2.17
N GLY A 919 -3.55 35.20 1.38
CA GLY A 919 -4.83 34.52 1.55
C GLY A 919 -4.78 33.41 2.59
N ILE A 920 -5.63 33.46 3.61
CA ILE A 920 -5.81 32.41 4.62
C ILE A 920 -7.03 31.57 4.27
N PHE A 921 -6.80 30.34 3.80
CA PHE A 921 -7.86 29.37 3.51
C PHE A 921 -8.38 28.73 4.80
N ARG A 922 -9.55 29.17 5.27
CA ARG A 922 -10.11 28.83 6.60
C ARG A 922 -10.77 27.46 6.63
N ALA A 923 -9.97 26.40 6.62
CA ALA A 923 -10.41 25.00 6.64
C ALA A 923 -9.89 24.25 7.88
N HIS A 924 -9.80 24.93 9.02
CA HIS A 924 -9.12 24.41 10.19
C HIS A 924 -9.66 23.03 10.63
N GLY A 925 -8.76 22.04 10.71
CA GLY A 925 -9.10 20.67 11.09
C GLY A 925 -9.87 19.87 10.02
N ASN A 926 -10.02 20.39 8.81
CA ASN A 926 -10.68 19.73 7.69
C ASN A 926 -9.66 19.20 6.67
N TRP A 927 -9.05 18.06 6.97
CA TRP A 927 -7.99 17.47 6.14
C TRP A 927 -8.38 17.34 4.66
N ALA A 928 -9.65 17.05 4.36
CA ALA A 928 -10.14 16.85 3.00
C ALA A 928 -10.14 18.17 2.19
N ALA A 929 -10.62 19.26 2.79
CA ALA A 929 -10.58 20.58 2.15
C ALA A 929 -9.16 21.10 2.02
N ARG A 930 -8.32 20.89 3.04
CA ARG A 930 -6.91 21.29 3.03
C ARG A 930 -6.11 20.55 1.96
N LEU A 931 -6.26 19.23 1.86
CA LEU A 931 -5.63 18.42 0.82
C LEU A 931 -6.10 18.84 -0.58
N ALA A 932 -7.40 19.05 -0.77
CA ALA A 932 -7.95 19.49 -2.06
C ALA A 932 -7.42 20.87 -2.47
N ALA A 933 -7.34 21.84 -1.54
CA ALA A 933 -6.79 23.16 -1.83
C ALA A 933 -5.32 23.09 -2.25
N VAL A 934 -4.48 22.35 -1.51
CA VAL A 934 -3.06 22.15 -1.86
C VAL A 934 -2.92 21.48 -3.23
N SER A 935 -3.75 20.47 -3.53
CA SER A 935 -3.75 19.78 -4.83
C SER A 935 -4.11 20.73 -5.97
N ILE A 936 -5.17 21.52 -5.84
CA ILE A 936 -5.62 22.48 -6.88
C ILE A 936 -4.54 23.53 -7.15
N LEU A 937 -4.00 24.15 -6.10
CA LEU A 937 -2.95 25.16 -6.24
C LEU A 937 -1.66 24.57 -6.85
N SER A 938 -1.31 23.33 -6.49
CA SER A 938 -0.16 22.63 -7.09
C SER A 938 -0.38 22.34 -8.56
N GLN A 939 -1.58 21.87 -8.95
CA GLN A 939 -1.98 21.65 -10.35
C GLN A 939 -1.96 22.94 -11.18
N GLN A 940 -2.20 24.10 -10.57
CA GLN A 940 -2.10 25.41 -11.22
C GLN A 940 -0.66 25.96 -11.29
N GLY A 941 0.34 25.20 -10.82
CA GLY A 941 1.74 25.63 -10.78
C GLY A 941 2.08 26.58 -9.64
N GLN A 942 1.17 26.78 -8.68
CA GLN A 942 1.33 27.69 -7.54
C GLN A 942 1.91 27.01 -6.28
N ALA A 943 2.44 25.79 -6.39
CA ALA A 943 2.96 25.01 -5.26
C ALA A 943 3.99 25.76 -4.38
N HIS A 944 4.83 26.59 -4.99
CA HIS A 944 5.86 27.40 -4.31
C HIS A 944 5.29 28.52 -3.43
N SER A 945 4.02 28.88 -3.63
CA SER A 945 3.33 29.98 -2.92
C SER A 945 2.44 29.49 -1.76
N ILE A 946 2.52 28.21 -1.41
CA ILE A 946 1.67 27.56 -0.40
C ILE A 946 2.41 27.49 0.95
N GLY A 947 1.74 27.82 2.05
CA GLY A 947 2.11 27.45 3.41
C GLY A 947 0.99 26.67 4.07
N VAL A 948 1.29 25.64 4.88
CA VAL A 948 0.28 24.82 5.56
C VAL A 948 0.42 24.99 7.08
N PHE A 949 -0.66 25.40 7.75
CA PHE A 949 -0.63 25.65 9.20
C PHE A 949 -0.79 24.35 10.01
N GLY A 950 -0.14 24.29 11.18
CA GLY A 950 -0.28 23.16 12.09
C GLY A 950 -1.56 23.22 12.93
N CYS A 951 -1.81 22.18 13.72
CA CYS A 951 -2.94 22.16 14.67
C CYS A 951 -2.81 23.20 15.81
N GLN A 952 -1.60 23.69 16.08
CA GLN A 952 -1.33 24.68 17.13
C GLN A 952 -1.62 26.11 16.65
N PRO A 953 -2.01 27.04 17.55
CA PRO A 953 -2.16 28.46 17.20
C PRO A 953 -0.87 29.04 16.61
N VAL A 954 -1.00 29.71 15.47
CA VAL A 954 0.12 30.36 14.77
C VAL A 954 0.27 31.80 15.27
N CYS A 955 1.50 32.20 15.58
CA CYS A 955 1.84 33.59 15.88
C CYS A 955 2.27 34.31 14.59
N PHE A 956 1.42 35.21 14.08
CA PHE A 956 1.65 35.93 12.82
C PHE A 956 2.91 36.79 12.87
N LYS A 957 3.15 37.50 13.98
CA LYS A 957 4.39 38.27 14.14
C LYS A 957 5.67 37.42 14.08
N CYS A 958 5.69 36.23 14.69
CA CYS A 958 6.85 35.34 14.57
C CYS A 958 6.97 34.73 13.18
N PHE A 959 5.84 34.47 12.53
CA PHE A 959 5.80 34.00 11.14
C PHE A 959 6.38 35.03 10.16
N GLU A 960 6.10 36.31 10.36
CA GLU A 960 6.69 37.43 9.61
C GLU A 960 8.21 37.53 9.86
N GLU A 961 8.62 37.56 11.14
CA GLU A 961 10.03 37.69 11.56
C GLU A 961 10.93 36.54 11.04
N GLU A 962 10.49 35.28 11.13
CA GLU A 962 11.24 34.12 10.64
C GLU A 962 11.51 34.18 9.12
N ARG A 963 10.58 34.78 8.37
CA ARG A 963 10.67 34.87 6.90
C ARG A 963 11.49 36.06 6.45
N GLU A 964 11.44 37.18 7.17
CA GLU A 964 12.31 38.33 6.92
C GLU A 964 13.80 38.02 7.19
N GLU A 965 14.11 37.21 8.20
CA GLU A 965 15.49 36.78 8.46
C GLU A 965 16.05 35.85 7.38
N GLY A 966 15.20 34.99 6.77
CA GLY A 966 15.59 34.10 5.67
C GLY A 966 15.85 34.82 4.33
N VAL A 967 15.17 35.93 4.06
CA VAL A 967 15.23 36.66 2.77
C VAL A 967 16.40 37.64 2.68
N ARG A 968 17.09 37.95 3.79
CA ARG A 968 18.28 38.84 3.80
C ARG A 968 19.47 38.40 2.93
N PHE A 969 19.39 37.22 2.28
CA PHE A 969 20.43 36.70 1.37
C PHE A 969 20.07 36.69 -0.13
N LEU A 970 18.86 37.09 -0.55
CA LEU A 970 18.48 37.10 -1.97
C LEU A 970 17.72 38.38 -2.34
N ALA A 971 18.37 39.25 -3.11
CA ALA A 971 17.76 40.46 -3.67
C ALA A 971 17.07 40.14 -5.00
N ASN A 972 15.73 40.14 -5.00
CA ASN A 972 14.82 40.75 -5.98
C ASN A 972 13.49 39.97 -6.09
N HIS A 973 12.40 40.69 -5.80
CA HIS A 973 10.99 40.46 -6.17
C HIS A 973 10.29 39.15 -5.75
N GLU A 974 9.57 39.22 -4.62
CA GLU A 974 8.19 38.78 -4.33
C GLU A 974 7.97 38.95 -2.81
N SER A 975 6.72 38.98 -2.32
CA SER A 975 6.47 39.03 -0.87
C SER A 975 7.19 37.86 -0.16
N PRO A 976 7.87 38.07 0.98
CA PRO A 976 8.62 37.01 1.66
C PRO A 976 7.72 35.89 2.23
N LEU A 977 6.41 36.14 2.27
CA LEU A 977 5.38 35.23 2.74
C LEU A 977 4.70 34.50 1.57
N PRO A 978 4.24 33.25 1.77
CA PRO A 978 3.42 32.52 0.80
C PRO A 978 2.11 33.27 0.52
N SER A 979 1.70 33.29 -0.75
CA SER A 979 0.43 33.90 -1.19
C SER A 979 -0.80 33.18 -0.63
N PHE A 980 -0.68 31.88 -0.35
CA PHE A 980 -1.75 31.07 0.23
C PHE A 980 -1.28 30.36 1.50
N CYS A 981 -2.00 30.55 2.59
CA CYS A 981 -1.84 29.80 3.84
C CYS A 981 -3.07 28.90 4.06
N ILE A 982 -2.87 27.58 4.07
CA ILE A 982 -3.92 26.57 4.24
C ILE A 982 -4.07 26.23 5.73
N ASP A 983 -5.14 26.76 6.33
CA ASP A 983 -5.43 26.65 7.77
C ASP A 983 -6.03 25.31 8.20
#